data_AF-A0A7N4NV47-F1
#
_entry.id   AF-A0A7N4NV47-F1
#
_cell.length_a   1.000
_cell.length_b   1.000
_cell.length_c   1.000
_cell.angle_alpha   90.00
_cell.angle_beta   90.00
_cell.angle_gamma   90.00
#
_symmetry.space_group_name_H-M   'P 1'
#
loop_
_entity.id
_entity.type
_entity.pdbx_description
1 polymer ?
#
loop_
_entity_poly.entity_id
_entity_poly.type
_entity_poly.pdbx_seq_one_letter_code
_entity_poly.pdbx_strand_id
1 'polypeptide(L)'
;MALTGLSCPLGISFLLVVLTLVLSQDIDIPVCSYELIETGKSDHVKHYLIEDVLYYAYKDPQIIKHPCNQKMALYMGIKLFLTKDNFRRSLIPLNIPYTFQVGIPKVTAAIFSSSKLLLAINGNVFGYDYEDNTWIAILDTKEYLANIYAEYCCYSDDYSCTSVSNLVLAYATGEHVSQAHVYLSKSLGFHFEKLELPQMKTLNGILEGFFFFHSLSKYAMLLRNGKVGRFVYTEPPLNESWGMPFEMSGHINIINLPGLKGYLILWDEKHLFFTNNCGQLVEEIPIKNDKGIKYESLAHSLNQVSSITGFENELALLTKSKKFFYGTLGLLSTSLIDAEILRGNFNKKLFVLDMNETLKLSATLVPQPSQSPVPVITVSNPHSLGFKVKMYEDGYTYDGNTIFTLNIFLMQQHVSGRAHGSFVSNIKTATLSTITLDLIDRGMSCIDLQPQIGLISIGCNWNKRIIIRRDLTACMKNFLNPEELENNYTYILEKTSYDGSFHSRKQPDNKDLIVDYDYERLGCPLLVYYNSPWKPVIELWKESDFVEVVKTEFILIERNGLFTYNYSLTVGKALCKSQAQSWSSMIDASSTKDLNAWNRENYVNCHEHNENVPLLSPQAEYQILGGSSSNSIIFNQRNGIYIFLLRIVDPYYSYCDLTTVFSVYVYGAFPKRTLPEYVVALLIICFMVFLLWFGYVIPKLTKSNYGNRVKLFCQNLCPKSKKKAVKFHIDKLKK
;
A
#
# COMPACT_ATOMS: atom_id res chain seq x y z
N MET A 1 55.09 -23.68 -4.74
CA MET A 1 55.00 -22.85 -5.96
C MET A 1 53.94 -21.79 -5.68
N ALA A 2 54.22 -20.60 -5.17
CA ALA A 2 55.21 -19.57 -5.51
C ALA A 2 55.09 -19.06 -6.96
N LEU A 3 54.91 -17.72 -7.06
CA LEU A 3 54.83 -16.78 -8.20
C LEU A 3 53.38 -16.45 -8.65
N THR A 4 52.71 -15.37 -8.20
CA THR A 4 52.90 -13.90 -8.43
C THR A 4 52.73 -13.50 -9.90
N GLY A 5 51.96 -12.49 -10.32
CA GLY A 5 51.32 -11.32 -9.68
C GLY A 5 50.25 -10.74 -10.64
N LEU A 6 49.70 -9.53 -10.55
CA LEU A 6 49.41 -8.52 -9.52
C LEU A 6 48.74 -7.37 -10.30
N SER A 7 47.54 -6.90 -9.93
CA SER A 7 47.13 -5.48 -10.05
C SER A 7 45.74 -5.26 -9.44
N CYS A 8 45.72 -4.54 -8.32
CA CYS A 8 44.57 -3.92 -7.64
C CYS A 8 44.23 -2.58 -8.36
N PRO A 9 43.21 -1.77 -7.96
CA PRO A 9 42.18 -1.94 -6.92
C PRO A 9 40.76 -1.44 -7.35
N LEU A 10 39.86 -1.32 -6.35
CA LEU A 10 38.51 -0.69 -6.34
C LEU A 10 37.39 -1.65 -6.78
N GLY A 11 36.42 -2.01 -5.96
CA GLY A 11 35.76 -1.27 -4.90
C GLY A 11 34.28 -1.19 -5.26
N ILE A 12 33.40 -1.69 -4.37
CA ILE A 12 31.96 -1.41 -4.33
C ILE A 12 31.09 -2.15 -5.38
N SER A 13 30.54 -3.30 -5.01
CA SER A 13 29.11 -3.63 -5.24
C SER A 13 28.75 -5.00 -4.67
N PHE A 14 28.91 -5.15 -3.35
CA PHE A 14 28.12 -6.10 -2.56
C PHE A 14 26.89 -5.41 -1.94
N LEU A 15 26.41 -4.35 -2.62
CA LEU A 15 25.42 -3.38 -2.14
C LEU A 15 24.28 -3.20 -3.14
N LEU A 16 24.02 -4.19 -3.99
CA LEU A 16 22.95 -4.14 -5.00
C LEU A 16 21.84 -5.19 -4.84
N VAL A 17 21.96 -6.10 -3.87
CA VAL A 17 20.92 -7.11 -3.57
C VAL A 17 20.10 -6.75 -2.34
N VAL A 18 20.51 -5.75 -1.56
CA VAL A 18 19.74 -5.24 -0.39
C VAL A 18 19.00 -3.94 -0.72
N LEU A 19 19.27 -3.30 -1.87
CA LEU A 19 18.73 -1.98 -2.21
C LEU A 19 17.42 -1.99 -3.02
N THR A 20 16.89 -3.16 -3.42
CA THR A 20 15.64 -3.25 -4.18
C THR A 20 14.40 -3.60 -3.35
N LEU A 21 14.55 -3.75 -2.02
CA LEU A 21 13.45 -4.06 -1.10
C LEU A 21 13.01 -2.88 -0.20
N VAL A 22 13.52 -1.66 -0.40
CA VAL A 22 13.22 -0.51 0.48
C VAL A 22 12.67 0.72 -0.24
N LEU A 23 12.49 0.69 -1.57
CA LEU A 23 11.94 1.83 -2.32
C LEU A 23 10.55 1.53 -2.90
N SER A 24 9.59 1.26 -2.01
CA SER A 24 8.15 1.46 -2.25
C SER A 24 7.35 1.33 -0.95
N GLN A 25 7.71 2.13 0.06
CA GLN A 25 6.79 2.43 1.15
C GLN A 25 6.51 3.92 1.10
N ASP A 26 5.52 4.31 0.29
CA ASP A 26 4.81 5.57 0.47
C ASP A 26 4.09 5.49 1.81
N ILE A 27 4.75 6.05 2.82
CA ILE A 27 4.24 6.10 4.19
C ILE A 27 3.17 7.19 4.24
N ASP A 28 1.92 6.75 4.24
CA ASP A 28 0.76 7.48 4.72
C ASP A 28 1.09 8.19 6.05
N ILE A 29 0.93 9.51 6.11
CA ILE A 29 0.99 10.26 7.36
C ILE A 29 -0.45 10.61 7.77
N PRO A 30 -1.07 9.85 8.71
CA PRO A 30 -2.30 10.29 9.36
C PRO A 30 -1.98 11.36 10.40
N VAL A 31 -2.67 12.49 10.32
CA VAL A 31 -2.55 13.60 11.28
C VAL A 31 -3.39 13.28 12.52
N CYS A 32 -2.83 12.51 13.46
CA CYS A 32 -3.40 11.97 14.71
C CYS A 32 -3.90 10.52 14.62
N SER A 33 -2.97 9.57 14.77
CA SER A 33 -3.22 8.22 15.30
C SER A 33 -3.09 8.24 16.83
N TYR A 34 -3.99 7.60 17.56
CA TYR A 34 -3.66 7.13 18.90
C TYR A 34 -2.87 5.85 18.73
N GLU A 35 -1.61 5.85 19.16
CA GLU A 35 -0.76 4.68 19.18
C GLU A 35 -0.52 4.35 20.65
N LEU A 36 -0.92 3.16 21.09
CA LEU A 36 -0.56 2.69 22.42
C LEU A 36 0.93 2.36 22.37
N ILE A 37 1.76 3.30 22.82
CA ILE A 37 3.20 3.07 22.85
C ILE A 37 3.49 2.22 24.08
N GLU A 38 3.58 0.91 23.86
CA GLU A 38 4.07 0.00 24.87
C GLU A 38 5.57 0.25 25.07
N THR A 39 5.90 0.95 26.16
CA THR A 39 7.27 1.08 26.64
C THR A 39 7.60 -0.12 27.53
N GLY A 40 7.86 -1.28 26.92
CA GLY A 40 8.47 -2.39 27.64
C GLY A 40 8.15 -3.82 27.16
N LYS A 41 9.01 -4.34 26.27
CA LYS A 41 9.71 -5.59 26.56
C LYS A 41 11.18 -5.31 26.33
N SER A 42 11.96 -5.26 27.40
CA SER A 42 13.41 -5.29 27.26
C SER A 42 13.75 -6.62 26.60
N ASP A 43 14.21 -6.61 25.36
CA ASP A 43 15.26 -7.57 25.03
C ASP A 43 16.38 -7.30 26.03
N HIS A 44 16.82 -8.36 26.72
CA HIS A 44 17.91 -8.34 27.67
C HIS A 44 19.22 -7.95 26.96
N VAL A 45 19.34 -6.70 26.55
CA VAL A 45 20.62 -6.12 26.19
C VAL A 45 21.30 -5.83 27.52
N LYS A 46 22.14 -6.76 27.95
CA LYS A 46 23.13 -6.53 29.01
C LYS A 46 24.06 -5.41 28.56
N HIS A 47 23.69 -4.15 28.76
CA HIS A 47 24.65 -3.08 28.88
C HIS A 47 25.01 -2.96 30.36
N TYR A 48 26.20 -3.46 30.68
CA TYR A 48 26.89 -3.24 31.95
C TYR A 48 27.38 -1.77 32.02
N LEU A 49 26.46 -0.81 31.94
CA LEU A 49 26.72 0.58 32.25
C LEU A 49 25.77 0.98 33.37
N ILE A 50 26.36 1.34 34.51
CA ILE A 50 25.66 1.76 35.72
C ILE A 50 25.13 3.17 35.42
N GLU A 51 23.86 3.28 35.07
CA GLU A 51 23.18 4.53 34.77
C GLU A 51 21.94 4.67 35.66
N ASP A 52 21.68 5.89 36.14
CA ASP A 52 20.49 6.21 36.93
C ASP A 52 19.35 6.68 36.02
N VAL A 53 18.18 6.07 36.16
CA VAL A 53 16.98 6.47 35.40
C VAL A 53 16.49 7.82 35.91
N LEU A 54 16.19 8.76 35.01
CA LEU A 54 15.67 10.08 35.39
C LEU A 54 14.18 10.04 35.72
N TYR A 55 13.78 10.77 36.77
CA TYR A 55 12.40 10.89 37.23
C TYR A 55 11.96 12.36 37.23
N TYR A 56 10.73 12.64 36.80
CA TYR A 56 10.18 13.99 36.98
C TYR A 56 9.85 14.25 38.46
N ALA A 57 10.19 15.44 38.96
CA ALA A 57 10.03 15.78 40.37
C ALA A 57 8.56 15.93 40.80
N TYR A 58 7.66 16.22 39.85
CA TYR A 58 6.25 16.49 40.10
C TYR A 58 5.34 15.30 39.73
N LYS A 59 4.13 15.29 40.29
CA LYS A 59 3.19 14.17 40.17
C LYS A 59 2.56 14.07 38.78
N ASP A 60 2.18 15.22 38.21
CA ASP A 60 1.53 15.28 36.92
C ASP A 60 2.58 15.32 35.80
N PRO A 61 2.43 14.53 34.73
CA PRO A 61 3.41 14.50 33.65
C PRO A 61 3.37 15.77 32.81
N GLN A 62 4.49 16.11 32.17
CA GLN A 62 4.62 17.25 31.27
C GLN A 62 5.24 16.83 29.95
N ILE A 63 4.75 17.39 28.84
CA ILE A 63 5.37 17.25 27.51
C ILE A 63 5.93 18.60 27.08
N ILE A 64 7.21 18.60 26.70
CA ILE A 64 7.90 19.78 26.17
C ILE A 64 8.24 19.50 24.71
N LYS A 65 7.70 20.32 23.79
CA LYS A 65 8.02 20.25 22.36
C LYS A 65 9.32 20.99 22.07
N HIS A 66 10.13 20.46 21.14
CA HIS A 66 11.32 21.17 20.69
C HIS A 66 10.90 22.42 19.89
N PRO A 67 11.46 23.60 20.22
CA PRO A 67 10.95 24.85 19.70
C PRO A 67 11.12 25.04 18.19
N CYS A 68 12.23 24.52 17.64
CA CYS A 68 12.53 24.60 16.21
C CYS A 68 12.36 23.28 15.43
N ASN A 69 11.92 22.19 16.08
CA ASN A 69 11.84 20.87 15.44
C ASN A 69 10.57 20.14 15.87
N GLN A 70 9.57 20.17 14.99
CA GLN A 70 8.24 19.62 15.25
C GLN A 70 8.21 18.11 15.53
N LYS A 71 9.28 17.37 15.23
CA LYS A 71 9.38 15.91 15.45
C LYS A 71 9.95 15.55 16.82
N MET A 72 10.54 16.51 17.53
CA MET A 72 11.20 16.29 18.80
C MET A 72 10.33 16.74 19.97
N ALA A 73 10.30 15.92 21.02
CA ALA A 73 9.63 16.24 22.27
C ALA A 73 10.26 15.47 23.43
N LEU A 74 10.19 16.05 24.62
CA LEU A 74 10.54 15.39 25.88
C LEU A 74 9.26 15.14 26.66
N TYR A 75 8.99 13.88 26.97
CA TYR A 75 7.99 13.50 27.97
C TYR A 75 8.68 13.39 29.33
N MET A 76 8.15 14.09 30.33
CA MET A 76 8.60 14.05 31.71
C MET A 76 7.49 13.50 32.60
N GLY A 77 7.64 12.26 33.06
CA GLY A 77 6.70 11.64 34.00
C GLY A 77 7.44 10.76 34.99
N ILE A 78 6.89 9.57 35.27
CA ILE A 78 7.57 8.55 36.10
C ILE A 78 8.97 8.23 35.54
N LYS A 79 9.13 8.31 34.22
CA LYS A 79 10.42 8.28 33.54
C LYS A 79 10.45 9.38 32.50
N LEU A 80 11.65 9.83 32.14
CA LEU A 80 11.83 10.77 31.03
C LEU A 80 12.03 10.01 29.72
N PHE A 81 11.38 10.47 28.66
CA PHE A 81 11.53 9.92 27.31
C PHE A 81 11.73 11.05 26.30
N LEU A 82 12.83 10.99 25.56
CA LEU A 82 13.12 11.91 24.46
C LEU A 82 12.75 11.24 23.13
N THR A 83 11.75 11.78 22.43
CA THR A 83 11.41 11.36 21.07
C THR A 83 12.10 12.22 20.03
N LYS A 84 12.52 11.60 18.93
CA LYS A 84 13.01 12.28 17.71
C LYS A 84 12.05 12.17 16.51
N ASP A 85 10.95 11.45 16.66
CA ASP A 85 10.02 11.10 15.59
C ASP A 85 8.53 11.22 15.99
N ASN A 86 8.21 12.13 16.92
CA ASN A 86 6.86 12.28 17.49
C ASN A 86 6.27 10.98 18.05
N PHE A 87 7.09 10.22 18.78
CA PHE A 87 6.70 9.02 19.50
C PHE A 87 6.25 7.86 18.60
N ARG A 88 6.64 7.86 17.32
CA ARG A 88 6.31 6.79 16.36
C ARG A 88 7.03 5.47 16.64
N ARG A 89 8.11 5.52 17.41
CA ARG A 89 8.89 4.33 17.81
C ARG A 89 8.88 4.20 19.33
N SER A 90 8.99 2.96 19.81
CA SER A 90 9.20 2.67 21.23
C SER A 90 10.47 3.36 21.73
N LEU A 91 10.39 3.97 22.90
CA LEU A 91 11.47 4.76 23.49
C LEU A 91 12.08 4.05 24.70
N ILE A 92 13.37 4.25 24.88
CA ILE A 92 14.11 3.86 26.08
C ILE A 92 14.12 5.06 27.02
N PRO A 93 13.99 4.86 28.35
CA PRO A 93 14.13 5.95 29.32
C PRO A 93 15.47 6.68 29.16
N LEU A 94 15.44 8.00 29.27
CA LEU A 94 16.65 8.81 29.32
C LEU A 94 17.31 8.62 30.69
N ASN A 95 18.57 8.19 30.69
CA ASN A 95 19.34 7.93 31.90
C ASN A 95 20.56 8.86 31.98
N ILE A 96 21.00 9.14 33.21
CA ILE A 96 22.24 9.87 33.49
C ILE A 96 23.32 8.89 33.99
N PRO A 97 24.59 9.02 33.53
CA PRO A 97 25.68 8.17 34.00
C PRO A 97 25.92 8.27 35.51
N TYR A 98 26.11 7.14 36.18
CA TYR A 98 26.39 7.10 37.63
C TYR A 98 27.68 7.84 38.03
N THR A 99 28.58 8.09 37.07
CA THR A 99 29.80 8.90 37.26
C THR A 99 29.51 10.30 37.79
N PHE A 100 28.31 10.84 37.56
CA PHE A 100 27.90 12.14 38.09
C PHE A 100 27.43 12.09 39.55
N GLN A 101 27.26 10.90 40.15
CA GLN A 101 26.94 10.71 41.57
C GLN A 101 25.75 11.54 42.08
N VAL A 102 24.72 11.70 41.25
CA VAL A 102 23.58 12.60 41.52
C VAL A 102 22.58 12.07 42.56
N GLY A 103 22.73 10.82 43.02
CA GLY A 103 21.81 10.19 43.96
C GLY A 103 20.52 9.75 43.26
N ILE A 104 19.35 10.13 43.77
CA ILE A 104 18.06 9.88 43.09
C ILE A 104 17.82 11.05 42.13
N PRO A 105 17.97 10.90 40.80
CA PRO A 105 17.98 12.04 39.89
C PRO A 105 16.57 12.55 39.61
N LYS A 106 16.13 13.55 40.38
CA LYS A 106 14.85 14.22 40.16
C LYS A 106 15.04 15.44 39.27
N VAL A 107 14.33 15.44 38.15
CA VAL A 107 14.31 16.54 37.19
C VAL A 107 13.20 17.52 37.55
N THR A 108 13.56 18.75 37.88
CA THR A 108 12.62 19.83 38.21
C THR A 108 12.25 20.66 36.99
N ALA A 109 13.20 20.87 36.07
CA ALA A 109 12.97 21.60 34.82
C ALA A 109 13.84 21.05 33.69
N ALA A 110 13.35 21.20 32.47
CA ALA A 110 14.06 20.81 31.26
C ALA A 110 13.81 21.79 30.15
N ILE A 111 14.82 22.09 29.33
CA ILE A 111 14.66 22.96 28.18
C ILE A 111 15.61 22.56 27.05
N PHE A 112 15.16 22.71 25.80
CA PHE A 112 16.01 22.48 24.63
C PHE A 112 16.97 23.65 24.46
N SER A 113 18.21 23.41 24.03
CA SER A 113 19.18 24.45 23.75
C SER A 113 20.06 24.04 22.57
N SER A 114 19.69 24.48 21.37
CA SER A 114 20.33 24.12 20.11
C SER A 114 20.39 22.61 19.85
N SER A 115 21.52 21.94 20.12
CA SER A 115 21.71 20.48 19.98
C SER A 115 21.63 19.72 21.32
N LYS A 116 21.31 20.42 22.41
CA LYS A 116 21.34 19.89 23.78
C LYS A 116 20.00 19.99 24.48
N LEU A 117 19.81 19.14 25.45
CA LEU A 117 18.74 19.21 26.43
C LEU A 117 19.35 19.59 27.78
N LEU A 118 19.03 20.78 28.27
CA LEU A 118 19.43 21.24 29.60
C LEU A 118 18.42 20.76 30.64
N LEU A 119 18.91 20.20 31.74
CA LEU A 119 18.11 19.55 32.77
C LEU A 119 18.56 20.07 34.14
N ALA A 120 17.62 20.59 34.93
CA ALA A 120 17.83 20.86 36.34
C ALA A 120 17.57 19.56 37.13
N ILE A 121 18.64 18.93 37.62
CA ILE A 121 18.62 17.66 38.33
C ILE A 121 19.10 17.90 39.76
N ASN A 122 18.23 17.68 40.75
CA ASN A 122 18.53 17.88 42.17
C ASN A 122 19.14 19.26 42.52
N GLY A 123 18.77 20.31 41.78
CA GLY A 123 19.26 21.67 42.01
C GLY A 123 20.47 22.08 41.17
N ASN A 124 21.07 21.16 40.40
CA ASN A 124 22.21 21.39 39.52
C ASN A 124 21.80 21.32 38.04
N VAL A 125 22.52 22.02 37.16
CA VAL A 125 22.22 22.02 35.72
C VAL A 125 23.18 21.09 34.98
N PHE A 126 22.59 20.15 34.23
CA PHE A 126 23.28 19.21 33.37
C PHE A 126 22.84 19.42 31.92
N GLY A 127 23.73 19.15 30.98
CA GLY A 127 23.44 19.14 29.55
C GLY A 127 23.56 17.75 28.99
N TYR A 128 22.52 17.29 28.31
CA TYR A 128 22.53 16.09 27.50
C TYR A 128 22.61 16.49 26.02
N ASP A 129 23.73 16.17 25.37
CA ASP A 129 23.85 16.31 23.92
C ASP A 129 23.15 15.13 23.25
N TYR A 130 22.03 15.39 22.57
CA TYR A 130 21.27 14.34 21.92
C TYR A 130 21.75 14.01 20.51
N GLU A 131 22.73 14.74 19.97
CA GLU A 131 23.39 14.36 18.72
C GLU A 131 24.50 13.34 19.01
N ASP A 132 25.33 13.64 20.02
CA ASP A 132 26.46 12.79 20.40
C ASP A 132 26.13 11.74 21.48
N ASN A 133 24.94 11.83 22.11
CA ASN A 133 24.52 11.04 23.28
C ASN A 133 25.51 11.15 24.46
N THR A 134 25.95 12.37 24.76
CA THR A 134 26.92 12.64 25.84
C THR A 134 26.34 13.54 26.93
N TRP A 135 26.86 13.40 28.14
CA TRP A 135 26.44 14.18 29.31
C TRP A 135 27.56 15.11 29.76
N ILE A 136 27.18 16.32 30.17
CA ILE A 136 28.09 17.34 30.68
C ILE A 136 27.46 17.97 31.92
N ALA A 137 28.22 18.05 33.01
CA ALA A 137 27.85 18.88 34.15
C ALA A 137 28.17 20.34 33.82
N ILE A 138 27.17 21.21 33.89
CA ILE A 138 27.28 22.60 33.43
C ILE A 138 27.41 23.55 34.61
N LEU A 139 26.53 23.40 35.59
CA LEU A 139 26.47 24.28 36.74
C LEU A 139 26.21 23.45 38.00
N ASP A 140 27.20 23.41 38.87
CA ASP A 140 27.15 22.78 40.19
C ASP A 140 27.12 23.88 41.26
N THR A 141 26.02 23.98 41.99
CA THR A 141 25.83 25.01 43.01
C THR A 141 25.34 24.39 44.31
N LYS A 142 25.56 25.09 45.42
CA LYS A 142 24.96 24.72 46.71
C LYS A 142 23.49 25.16 46.83
N GLU A 143 23.02 25.93 45.85
CA GLU A 143 21.69 26.53 45.81
C GLU A 143 20.77 25.59 45.02
N TYR A 144 19.49 25.49 45.38
CA TYR A 144 18.58 24.56 44.71
C TYR A 144 17.92 25.22 43.50
N LEU A 145 18.52 25.08 42.32
CA LEU A 145 17.95 25.60 41.07
C LEU A 145 16.72 24.79 40.67
N ALA A 146 15.56 25.45 40.68
CA ALA A 146 14.26 24.81 40.45
C ALA A 146 13.79 24.93 39.00
N ASN A 147 14.23 25.96 38.27
CA ASN A 147 13.72 26.25 36.94
C ASN A 147 14.78 26.76 35.96
N ILE A 148 14.53 26.57 34.67
CA ILE A 148 15.36 27.02 33.55
C ILE A 148 14.47 27.74 32.54
N TYR A 149 14.86 28.94 32.13
CA TYR A 149 14.20 29.73 31.10
C TYR A 149 15.13 29.96 29.91
N ALA A 150 14.60 29.83 28.69
CA ALA A 150 15.24 30.30 27.48
C ALA A 150 14.20 30.82 26.49
N GLU A 151 14.64 31.69 25.58
CA GLU A 151 13.90 32.11 24.42
C GLU A 151 14.52 31.55 23.15
N TYR A 152 13.70 31.21 22.16
CA TYR A 152 14.18 30.65 20.90
C TYR A 152 13.88 31.56 19.73
N CYS A 153 14.81 31.63 18.79
CA CYS A 153 14.55 32.20 17.46
C CYS A 153 14.86 31.13 16.41
N CYS A 154 13.82 30.68 15.71
CA CYS A 154 13.90 29.58 14.73
C CYS A 154 13.71 30.06 13.28
N TYR A 155 13.60 31.39 13.06
CA TYR A 155 13.22 31.95 11.76
C TYR A 155 14.40 32.12 10.79
N SER A 156 15.63 32.23 11.31
CA SER A 156 16.82 32.55 10.52
C SER A 156 18.09 32.17 11.28
N ASP A 157 19.14 31.86 10.55
CA ASP A 157 20.49 31.67 11.09
C ASP A 157 21.24 33.01 11.28
N ASP A 158 20.58 34.15 11.04
CA ASP A 158 21.17 35.47 11.27
C ASP A 158 21.66 35.63 12.70
N TYR A 159 22.76 36.38 12.89
CA TYR A 159 23.35 36.65 14.19
C TYR A 159 22.33 37.24 15.18
N SER A 160 21.44 38.11 14.70
CA SER A 160 20.40 38.72 15.53
C SER A 160 19.42 37.69 16.08
N CYS A 161 19.06 36.69 15.27
CA CYS A 161 18.16 35.60 15.67
C CYS A 161 18.89 34.61 16.60
N THR A 162 20.09 34.16 16.22
CA THR A 162 20.89 33.23 17.04
C THR A 162 21.28 33.83 18.40
N SER A 163 21.50 35.16 18.47
CA SER A 163 21.78 35.85 19.74
C SER A 163 20.63 35.77 20.76
N VAL A 164 19.38 35.66 20.30
CA VAL A 164 18.20 35.43 21.16
C VAL A 164 18.29 34.06 21.82
N SER A 165 18.58 33.03 21.02
CA SER A 165 18.70 31.65 21.48
C SER A 165 19.84 31.43 22.48
N ASN A 166 20.87 32.28 22.44
CA ASN A 166 22.06 32.16 23.30
C ASN A 166 21.78 32.44 24.79
N LEU A 167 20.70 33.14 25.11
CA LEU A 167 20.38 33.55 26.47
C LEU A 167 19.59 32.46 27.21
N VAL A 168 20.21 31.89 28.25
CA VAL A 168 19.60 30.89 29.13
C VAL A 168 19.72 31.38 30.57
N LEU A 169 18.63 31.27 31.34
CA LEU A 169 18.56 31.65 32.74
C LEU A 169 18.25 30.42 33.58
N ALA A 170 18.99 30.22 34.67
CA ALA A 170 18.71 29.19 35.66
C ALA A 170 18.52 29.85 37.03
N TYR A 171 17.45 29.51 37.74
CA TYR A 171 17.09 30.20 38.98
C TYR A 171 16.31 29.31 39.95
N ALA A 172 16.35 29.68 41.23
CA ALA A 172 15.52 29.11 42.28
C ALA A 172 14.16 29.80 42.34
N THR A 173 13.10 29.06 42.67
CA THR A 173 11.75 29.58 42.91
C THR A 173 11.33 29.36 44.36
N GLY A 174 10.35 30.13 44.84
CA GLY A 174 9.77 29.97 46.18
C GLY A 174 10.49 30.73 47.30
N GLU A 175 11.65 31.32 47.02
CA GLU A 175 12.36 32.20 47.94
C GLU A 175 11.95 33.67 47.80
N HIS A 176 12.24 34.48 48.83
CA HIS A 176 12.04 35.92 48.74
C HIS A 176 12.97 36.52 47.68
N VAL A 177 12.46 37.41 46.83
CA VAL A 177 13.20 37.95 45.66
C VAL A 177 14.55 38.57 46.03
N SER A 178 14.67 39.18 47.21
CA SER A 178 15.94 39.76 47.68
C SER A 178 17.04 38.76 48.03
N GLN A 179 16.67 37.49 48.21
CA GLN A 179 17.57 36.37 48.50
C GLN A 179 17.73 35.45 47.30
N ALA A 180 16.89 35.59 46.28
CA ALA A 180 16.87 34.71 45.13
C ALA A 180 18.18 34.77 44.33
N HIS A 181 18.61 33.60 43.88
CA HIS A 181 19.81 33.43 43.08
C HIS A 181 19.46 33.11 41.63
N VAL A 182 20.08 33.86 40.71
CA VAL A 182 19.85 33.76 39.27
C VAL A 182 21.18 33.65 38.57
N TYR A 183 21.29 32.71 37.64
CA TYR A 183 22.44 32.48 36.80
C TYR A 183 22.07 32.73 35.35
N LEU A 184 22.93 33.46 34.64
CA LEU A 184 22.78 33.81 33.24
C LEU A 184 23.84 33.10 32.42
N SER A 185 23.44 32.52 31.31
CA SER A 185 24.33 32.08 30.25
C SER A 185 24.06 32.91 29.00
N LYS A 186 25.12 33.43 28.39
CA LYS A 186 25.11 34.03 27.04
C LYS A 186 25.65 33.09 25.97
N SER A 187 25.77 31.81 26.31
CA SER A 187 26.42 30.78 25.50
C SER A 187 25.55 29.52 25.41
N LEU A 188 24.24 29.61 25.13
CA LEU A 188 23.37 28.43 24.96
C LEU A 188 23.35 27.46 26.17
N GLY A 189 23.76 27.92 27.34
CA GLY A 189 23.90 27.09 28.54
C GLY A 189 25.27 26.42 28.67
N PHE A 190 26.29 26.76 27.88
CA PHE A 190 27.65 26.22 28.04
C PHE A 190 28.38 26.78 29.26
N HIS A 191 28.15 28.06 29.57
CA HIS A 191 28.77 28.74 30.69
C HIS A 191 27.77 29.68 31.37
N PHE A 192 27.65 29.55 32.69
CA PHE A 192 26.78 30.36 33.53
C PHE A 192 27.60 31.30 34.42
N GLU A 193 27.18 32.55 34.47
CA GLU A 193 27.65 33.58 35.39
C GLU A 193 26.51 33.97 36.36
N LYS A 194 26.84 34.32 37.61
CA LYS A 194 25.84 34.80 38.56
C LYS A 194 25.33 36.19 38.12
N LEU A 195 24.02 36.34 38.00
CA LEU A 195 23.38 37.60 37.64
C LEU A 195 23.04 38.38 38.90
N GLU A 196 23.68 39.53 39.09
CA GLU A 196 23.36 40.44 40.20
C GLU A 196 22.56 41.66 39.71
N LEU A 197 21.30 41.75 40.11
CA LEU A 197 20.44 42.91 39.87
C LEU A 197 20.21 43.65 41.20
N PRO A 198 20.74 44.88 41.38
CA PRO A 198 20.60 45.64 42.62
C PRO A 198 19.15 45.83 43.06
N GLN A 199 18.22 45.97 42.11
CA GLN A 199 16.78 46.16 42.34
C GLN A 199 16.12 44.95 43.01
N MET A 200 16.67 43.74 42.88
CA MET A 200 16.10 42.57 43.58
C MET A 200 16.10 42.75 45.10
N LYS A 201 17.06 43.53 45.64
CA LYS A 201 17.14 43.83 47.08
C LYS A 201 16.05 44.80 47.56
N THR A 202 15.49 45.60 46.67
CA THR A 202 14.42 46.58 46.98
C THR A 202 13.02 46.02 46.75
N LEU A 203 12.90 44.97 45.93
CA LEU A 203 11.64 44.31 45.64
C LEU A 203 11.16 43.44 46.81
N ASN A 204 9.84 43.33 46.95
CA ASN A 204 9.18 42.54 47.97
C ASN A 204 8.25 41.50 47.34
N GLY A 205 8.39 40.25 47.78
CA GLY A 205 7.58 39.12 47.34
C GLY A 205 8.38 37.86 47.07
N ILE A 206 7.67 36.77 46.81
CA ILE A 206 8.24 35.47 46.49
C ILE A 206 8.48 35.38 44.98
N LEU A 207 9.68 34.96 44.57
CA LEU A 207 10.02 34.78 43.16
C LEU A 207 9.42 33.46 42.64
N GLU A 208 8.50 33.56 41.68
CA GLU A 208 7.87 32.40 41.01
C GLU A 208 8.43 32.19 39.60
N GLY A 209 8.92 33.25 38.94
CA GLY A 209 9.46 33.15 37.58
C GLY A 209 10.43 34.29 37.27
N PHE A 210 11.43 33.99 36.43
CA PHE A 210 12.43 34.96 35.99
C PHE A 210 12.65 34.84 34.49
N PHE A 211 12.62 35.98 33.80
CA PHE A 211 12.57 36.07 32.34
C PHE A 211 13.49 37.17 31.83
N PHE A 212 13.93 37.01 30.59
CA PHE A 212 14.43 38.11 29.79
C PHE A 212 13.59 38.19 28.53
N PHE A 213 12.82 39.28 28.38
CA PHE A 213 11.95 39.47 27.23
C PHE A 213 12.68 40.29 26.16
N HIS A 214 13.08 39.64 25.07
CA HIS A 214 13.79 40.31 23.97
C HIS A 214 12.95 41.41 23.31
N SER A 215 11.62 41.25 23.26
CA SER A 215 10.67 42.25 22.76
C SER A 215 10.68 43.55 23.55
N LEU A 216 11.00 43.50 24.85
CA LEU A 216 11.12 44.66 25.73
C LEU A 216 12.59 45.04 25.99
N SER A 217 13.52 44.16 25.66
CA SER A 217 14.93 44.24 26.06
C SER A 217 15.12 44.45 27.58
N LYS A 218 14.28 43.77 28.38
CA LYS A 218 14.24 43.92 29.84
C LYS A 218 14.20 42.57 30.55
N TYR A 219 14.80 42.53 31.73
CA TYR A 219 14.55 41.45 32.68
C TYR A 219 13.17 41.64 33.31
N ALA A 220 12.49 40.53 33.52
CA ALA A 220 11.19 40.49 34.17
C ALA A 220 11.14 39.40 35.23
N MET A 221 10.38 39.66 36.29
CA MET A 221 10.20 38.76 37.42
C MET A 221 8.71 38.61 37.69
N LEU A 222 8.25 37.37 37.84
CA LEU A 222 6.91 37.09 38.36
C LEU A 222 7.03 36.98 39.89
N LEU A 223 6.42 37.94 40.59
CA LEU A 223 6.42 37.99 42.04
C LEU A 223 5.03 37.65 42.59
N ARG A 224 5.01 36.86 43.67
CA ARG A 224 3.81 36.55 44.45
C ARG A 224 3.80 37.28 45.78
N ASN A 225 2.73 38.03 46.03
CA ASN A 225 2.43 38.64 47.31
C ASN A 225 1.06 38.16 47.80
N GLY A 226 1.05 37.18 48.70
CA GLY A 226 -0.18 36.53 49.15
C GLY A 226 -0.84 35.75 48.01
N LYS A 227 -2.05 36.18 47.61
CA LYS A 227 -2.83 35.62 46.49
C LYS A 227 -2.74 36.45 45.21
N VAL A 228 -1.81 37.40 45.13
CA VAL A 228 -1.66 38.29 43.99
C VAL A 228 -0.34 38.00 43.29
N GLY A 229 -0.43 37.68 42.01
CA GLY A 229 0.70 37.61 41.09
C GLY A 229 0.89 38.93 40.36
N ARG A 230 2.13 39.36 40.17
CA ARG A 230 2.44 40.55 39.37
C ARG A 230 3.81 40.41 38.70
N PHE A 231 3.87 40.80 37.42
CA PHE A 231 5.13 40.94 36.70
C PHE A 231 5.80 42.28 37.02
N VAL A 232 7.10 42.23 37.25
CA VAL A 232 7.96 43.41 37.47
C VAL A 232 9.02 43.43 36.38
N TYR A 233 9.22 44.58 35.74
CA TYR A 233 10.26 44.76 34.73
C TYR A 233 11.30 45.73 35.24
N THR A 234 12.56 45.35 35.13
CA THR A 234 13.68 46.14 35.62
C THR A 234 14.45 46.77 34.45
N GLU A 235 14.60 48.10 34.46
CA GLU A 235 15.55 48.83 33.60
C GLU A 235 16.87 49.09 34.32
N PRO A 236 18.02 48.85 33.68
CA PRO A 236 19.26 49.50 34.10
C PRO A 236 19.17 51.00 33.77
N PRO A 237 19.33 51.95 34.72
CA PRO A 237 19.67 51.77 36.13
C PRO A 237 18.57 52.09 37.16
N LEU A 238 17.39 52.64 36.81
CA LEU A 238 16.54 53.31 37.83
C LEU A 238 15.00 53.17 37.74
N ASN A 239 14.41 52.64 36.67
CA ASN A 239 12.94 52.57 36.57
C ASN A 239 12.39 51.13 36.68
N GLU A 240 11.50 50.92 37.64
CA GLU A 240 10.67 49.72 37.74
C GLU A 240 9.33 49.99 37.05
N SER A 241 8.89 49.05 36.21
CA SER A 241 7.53 49.08 35.65
C SER A 241 6.80 47.80 36.06
N TRP A 242 5.48 47.91 36.22
CA TRP A 242 4.65 46.87 36.80
C TRP A 242 3.59 46.43 35.79
N GLY A 243 3.43 45.12 35.64
CA GLY A 243 2.26 44.54 34.97
C GLY A 243 1.00 44.66 35.83
N MET A 244 -0.15 44.43 35.20
CA MET A 244 -1.41 44.36 35.95
C MET A 244 -1.39 43.18 36.93
N PRO A 245 -1.86 43.36 38.17
CA PRO A 245 -1.98 42.27 39.12
C PRO A 245 -3.06 41.27 38.67
N PHE A 246 -2.86 39.99 38.96
CA PHE A 246 -3.84 38.93 38.73
C PHE A 246 -3.92 38.00 39.95
N GLU A 247 -5.04 37.29 40.09
CA GLU A 247 -5.24 36.37 41.21
C GLU A 247 -4.45 35.08 40.98
N MET A 248 -3.72 34.64 42.00
CA MET A 248 -2.91 33.43 41.98
C MET A 248 -3.06 32.69 43.30
N SER A 249 -3.42 31.41 43.23
CA SER A 249 -3.73 30.60 44.43
C SER A 249 -2.50 30.03 45.14
N GLY A 250 -1.36 29.96 44.45
CA GLY A 250 -0.15 29.30 44.93
C GLY A 250 0.98 29.38 43.89
N HIS A 251 1.78 28.32 43.78
CA HIS A 251 2.78 28.20 42.73
C HIS A 251 2.08 28.04 41.37
N ILE A 252 2.56 28.75 40.34
CA ILE A 252 2.05 28.67 38.97
C ILE A 252 3.10 28.03 38.08
N ASN A 253 2.66 27.10 37.24
CA ASN A 253 3.47 26.53 36.18
C ASN A 253 3.45 27.45 34.96
N ILE A 254 4.60 27.58 34.31
CA ILE A 254 4.81 28.54 33.22
C ILE A 254 5.29 27.77 32.00
N ILE A 255 4.61 27.97 30.87
CA ILE A 255 4.97 27.38 29.58
C ILE A 255 5.22 28.52 28.60
N ASN A 256 6.43 28.53 28.04
CA ASN A 256 6.76 29.38 26.91
C ASN A 256 6.40 28.63 25.62
N LEU A 257 5.53 29.20 24.80
CA LEU A 257 5.09 28.56 23.56
C LEU A 257 6.11 28.83 22.46
N PRO A 258 6.66 27.78 21.82
CA PRO A 258 7.53 27.96 20.68
C PRO A 258 6.89 28.79 19.58
N GLY A 259 7.62 29.75 19.02
CA GLY A 259 7.18 30.55 17.88
C GLY A 259 6.39 31.82 18.21
N LEU A 260 5.95 32.04 19.45
CA LEU A 260 5.20 33.25 19.82
C LEU A 260 5.95 34.09 20.87
N LYS A 261 6.49 35.24 20.46
CA LYS A 261 7.22 36.15 21.36
C LYS A 261 6.27 36.96 22.23
N GLY A 262 6.54 36.97 23.54
CA GLY A 262 5.71 37.64 24.53
C GLY A 262 4.45 36.88 24.95
N TYR A 263 4.24 35.67 24.42
CA TYR A 263 3.18 34.78 24.83
C TYR A 263 3.65 33.86 25.96
N LEU A 264 2.94 33.86 27.09
CA LEU A 264 3.16 32.89 28.16
C LEU A 264 1.83 32.28 28.56
N ILE A 265 1.85 30.97 28.80
CA ILE A 265 0.75 30.26 29.46
C ILE A 265 1.15 30.04 30.91
N LEU A 266 0.27 30.48 31.81
CA LEU A 266 0.45 30.43 33.25
C LEU A 266 -0.70 29.58 33.80
N TRP A 267 -0.43 28.52 34.55
CA TRP A 267 -1.51 27.67 35.04
C TRP A 267 -1.24 27.10 36.42
N ASP A 268 -2.31 26.88 37.18
CA ASP A 268 -2.33 26.08 38.40
C ASP A 268 -3.47 25.04 38.31
N GLU A 269 -3.76 24.32 39.40
CA GLU A 269 -4.80 23.30 39.39
C GLU A 269 -6.20 23.83 39.03
N LYS A 270 -6.46 25.13 39.21
CA LYS A 270 -7.80 25.74 39.07
C LYS A 270 -7.86 26.82 38.01
N HIS A 271 -6.75 27.48 37.71
CA HIS A 271 -6.71 28.63 36.85
C HIS A 271 -5.78 28.39 35.66
N LEU A 272 -6.21 28.88 34.51
CA LEU A 272 -5.44 28.86 33.28
C LEU A 272 -5.42 30.27 32.73
N PHE A 273 -4.27 30.91 32.78
CA PHE A 273 -4.05 32.25 32.28
C PHE A 273 -3.17 32.25 31.03
N PHE A 274 -3.35 33.29 30.22
CA PHE A 274 -2.48 33.62 29.13
C PHE A 274 -2.07 35.10 29.21
N THR A 275 -0.91 35.39 28.67
CA THR A 275 -0.49 36.75 28.35
C THR A 275 0.04 36.75 26.93
N ASN A 276 -0.18 37.83 26.19
CA ASN A 276 0.32 38.05 24.84
C ASN A 276 1.26 39.27 24.75
N ASN A 277 1.56 39.90 25.88
CA ASN A 277 2.32 41.15 25.98
C ASN A 277 3.37 41.09 27.09
N CYS A 278 4.05 39.94 27.20
CA CYS A 278 5.17 39.73 28.12
C CYS A 278 4.79 39.88 29.61
N GLY A 279 3.55 39.56 29.98
CA GLY A 279 3.06 39.64 31.36
C GLY A 279 2.53 41.01 31.77
N GLN A 280 2.38 41.97 30.85
CA GLN A 280 1.80 43.28 31.18
C GLN A 280 0.31 43.18 31.47
N LEU A 281 -0.39 42.35 30.68
CA LEU A 281 -1.77 41.92 30.89
C LEU A 281 -1.77 40.40 30.99
N VAL A 282 -2.45 39.90 32.01
CA VAL A 282 -2.67 38.47 32.24
C VAL A 282 -4.17 38.26 32.29
N GLU A 283 -4.69 37.45 31.38
CA GLU A 283 -6.11 37.16 31.24
C GLU A 283 -6.36 35.67 31.45
N GLU A 284 -7.51 35.32 32.02
CA GLU A 284 -7.91 33.93 32.19
C GLU A 284 -8.48 33.38 30.87
N ILE A 285 -8.08 32.17 30.48
CA ILE A 285 -8.56 31.51 29.26
C ILE A 285 -9.98 30.98 29.52
N PRO A 286 -11.00 31.45 28.80
CA PRO A 286 -12.34 30.92 28.94
C PRO A 286 -12.47 29.55 28.25
N ILE A 287 -13.13 28.61 28.92
CA ILE A 287 -13.64 27.39 28.28
C ILE A 287 -14.98 27.72 27.63
N LYS A 288 -15.12 27.41 26.33
CA LYS A 288 -16.40 27.59 25.62
C LYS A 288 -17.23 26.31 25.72
N ASN A 289 -18.52 26.50 25.99
CA ASN A 289 -19.51 25.43 25.94
C ASN A 289 -20.47 25.66 24.76
N ASP A 290 -21.17 24.62 24.30
CA ASP A 290 -21.90 24.52 23.01
C ASP A 290 -22.91 25.62 22.67
N LYS A 291 -23.32 26.46 23.62
CA LYS A 291 -24.34 27.52 23.40
C LYS A 291 -23.76 28.89 23.06
N GLY A 292 -22.45 29.00 22.84
CA GLY A 292 -21.78 30.29 22.64
C GLY A 292 -21.78 31.19 23.88
N ILE A 293 -22.23 30.66 25.03
CA ILE A 293 -22.18 31.32 26.32
C ILE A 293 -20.71 31.26 26.77
N LYS A 294 -20.04 32.41 26.76
CA LYS A 294 -18.77 32.57 27.47
C LYS A 294 -19.01 32.40 28.96
N TYR A 295 -18.02 31.82 29.63
CA TYR A 295 -17.75 31.81 31.08
C TYR A 295 -18.16 30.54 31.82
N GLU A 296 -17.13 29.75 32.15
CA GLU A 296 -16.69 29.52 33.53
C GLU A 296 -15.17 29.30 33.49
N SER A 297 -14.42 29.94 34.39
CA SER A 297 -13.06 29.52 34.71
C SER A 297 -13.05 28.03 35.06
N LEU A 298 -11.95 27.31 34.78
CA LEU A 298 -11.73 25.94 35.26
C LEU A 298 -12.06 25.80 36.75
N ALA A 299 -11.83 26.86 37.53
CA ALA A 299 -12.11 26.97 38.96
C ALA A 299 -13.58 26.71 39.32
N HIS A 300 -14.53 27.03 38.43
CA HIS A 300 -15.97 26.80 38.63
C HIS A 300 -16.42 25.41 38.15
N SER A 301 -15.72 24.82 37.19
CA SER A 301 -16.13 23.59 36.51
C SER A 301 -15.84 22.27 37.27
N LEU A 302 -15.34 22.34 38.52
CA LEU A 302 -14.80 21.21 39.32
C LEU A 302 -13.65 20.42 38.64
N ASN A 303 -13.26 20.75 37.40
CA ASN A 303 -12.19 20.08 36.68
C ASN A 303 -10.85 20.75 37.05
N GLN A 304 -9.96 19.97 37.67
CA GLN A 304 -8.60 20.43 37.95
C GLN A 304 -7.69 20.18 36.75
N VAL A 305 -6.80 21.11 36.42
CA VAL A 305 -5.78 20.90 35.38
C VAL A 305 -4.80 19.82 35.83
N SER A 306 -4.44 18.90 34.92
CA SER A 306 -3.38 17.90 35.13
C SER A 306 -2.17 18.22 34.26
N SER A 307 -2.35 18.42 32.96
CA SER A 307 -1.25 18.72 32.04
C SER A 307 -1.69 19.66 30.92
N ILE A 308 -0.77 20.52 30.50
CA ILE A 308 -0.93 21.41 29.36
C ILE A 308 0.27 21.26 28.44
N THR A 309 0.01 21.27 27.14
CA THR A 309 1.03 21.37 26.11
C THR A 309 0.53 22.28 25.00
N GLY A 310 1.44 23.00 24.35
CA GLY A 310 1.10 23.84 23.21
C GLY A 310 2.26 23.96 22.24
N PHE A 311 1.94 24.38 21.03
CA PHE A 311 2.90 24.63 19.95
C PHE A 311 2.32 25.72 19.05
N GLU A 312 3.11 26.78 18.80
CA GLU A 312 2.63 27.97 18.07
C GLU A 312 1.34 28.53 18.70
N ASN A 313 0.25 28.55 17.94
CA ASN A 313 -1.06 29.05 18.37
C ASN A 313 -2.01 27.94 18.84
N GLU A 314 -1.57 26.69 18.96
CA GLU A 314 -2.40 25.57 19.39
C GLU A 314 -2.15 25.22 20.86
N LEU A 315 -3.22 24.89 21.59
CA LEU A 315 -3.18 24.52 22.99
C LEU A 315 -4.02 23.27 23.25
N ALA A 316 -3.43 22.31 23.93
CA ALA A 316 -4.11 21.11 24.41
C ALA A 316 -4.05 21.05 25.94
N LEU A 317 -5.19 20.77 26.55
CA LEU A 317 -5.39 20.72 27.99
C LEU A 317 -5.96 19.36 28.39
N LEU A 318 -5.34 18.72 29.38
CA LEU A 318 -5.82 17.53 30.03
C LEU A 318 -6.14 17.83 31.49
N THR A 319 -7.35 17.47 31.92
CA THR A 319 -7.79 17.64 33.32
C THR A 319 -7.57 16.37 34.14
N LYS A 320 -7.58 16.46 35.48
CA LYS A 320 -7.50 15.31 36.40
C LYS A 320 -8.71 14.38 36.29
N SER A 321 -9.87 14.91 35.87
CA SER A 321 -11.05 14.13 35.48
C SER A 321 -10.91 13.49 34.09
N LYS A 322 -9.73 13.59 33.47
CA LYS A 322 -9.35 13.05 32.16
C LYS A 322 -10.04 13.68 30.94
N LYS A 323 -10.84 14.73 31.12
CA LYS A 323 -11.37 15.49 29.99
C LYS A 323 -10.25 16.14 29.19
N PHE A 324 -10.34 15.99 27.87
CA PHE A 324 -9.42 16.57 26.90
C PHE A 324 -10.07 17.78 26.24
N PHE A 325 -9.38 18.91 26.29
CA PHE A 325 -9.79 20.13 25.61
C PHE A 325 -8.73 20.55 24.60
N TYR A 326 -9.18 21.05 23.47
CA TYR A 326 -8.32 21.55 22.41
C TYR A 326 -8.78 22.93 21.96
N GLY A 327 -7.84 23.79 21.59
CA GLY A 327 -8.19 25.10 21.07
C GLY A 327 -7.00 25.87 20.52
N THR A 328 -7.29 27.09 20.10
CA THR A 328 -6.32 28.00 19.53
C THR A 328 -6.22 29.29 20.33
N LEU A 329 -5.01 29.85 20.35
CA LEU A 329 -4.66 31.12 20.94
C LEU A 329 -4.71 32.19 19.85
N GLY A 330 -5.56 33.19 20.03
CA GLY A 330 -5.76 34.26 19.06
C GLY A 330 -6.01 35.59 19.72
N LEU A 331 -5.66 36.68 19.02
CA LEU A 331 -5.78 38.06 19.54
C LEU A 331 -7.24 38.46 19.82
N LEU A 332 -8.18 37.95 19.02
CA LEU A 332 -9.62 38.26 19.13
C LEU A 332 -10.43 37.17 19.83
N SER A 333 -9.95 35.93 19.79
CA SER A 333 -10.60 34.81 20.45
C SER A 333 -9.59 33.76 20.86
N THR A 334 -9.42 33.59 22.15
CA THR A 334 -8.73 32.46 22.77
C THR A 334 -9.81 31.61 23.45
N SER A 335 -9.94 30.35 23.07
CA SER A 335 -10.93 29.44 23.66
C SER A 335 -10.58 27.97 23.45
N LEU A 336 -10.93 27.16 24.45
CA LEU A 336 -10.85 25.71 24.42
C LEU A 336 -12.26 25.10 24.21
N ILE A 337 -12.35 23.99 23.45
CA ILE A 337 -13.57 23.24 23.10
C ILE A 337 -13.34 21.73 23.36
N ASP A 338 -14.43 20.98 23.58
CA ASP A 338 -14.42 19.50 23.67
C ASP A 338 -14.14 18.85 22.29
N ALA A 339 -13.46 17.70 22.26
CA ALA A 339 -12.94 17.11 21.03
C ALA A 339 -13.91 16.12 20.34
N GLU A 340 -14.28 16.39 19.08
CA GLU A 340 -15.07 15.51 18.20
C GLU A 340 -14.18 14.78 17.19
N ILE A 341 -14.44 13.49 16.89
CA ILE A 341 -13.59 12.67 16.00
C ILE A 341 -14.42 12.02 14.89
N LEU A 342 -14.05 12.26 13.63
CA LEU A 342 -14.54 11.53 12.47
C LEU A 342 -13.37 11.04 11.61
N ARG A 343 -13.25 9.72 11.41
CA ARG A 343 -12.14 9.16 10.63
C ARG A 343 -12.55 7.93 9.82
N GLY A 344 -12.23 7.90 8.54
CA GLY A 344 -12.42 6.75 7.66
C GLY A 344 -11.08 6.11 7.27
N ASN A 345 -11.04 4.78 7.19
CA ASN A 345 -9.87 4.05 6.65
C ASN A 345 -9.64 4.29 5.14
N PHE A 346 -10.59 4.96 4.49
CA PHE A 346 -10.63 5.25 3.06
C PHE A 346 -10.28 6.69 2.69
N ASN A 347 -10.02 7.55 3.68
CA ASN A 347 -9.78 8.96 3.43
C ASN A 347 -8.53 9.18 2.55
N LYS A 348 -8.69 9.94 1.47
CA LYS A 348 -7.66 10.26 0.46
C LYS A 348 -7.01 9.03 -0.20
N LYS A 349 -7.70 7.89 -0.23
CA LYS A 349 -7.22 6.65 -0.85
C LYS A 349 -8.05 6.24 -2.07
N LEU A 350 -7.40 5.58 -3.02
CA LEU A 350 -8.03 4.95 -4.17
C LEU A 350 -8.23 3.46 -3.90
N PHE A 351 -9.44 2.96 -4.15
CA PHE A 351 -9.75 1.53 -4.14
C PHE A 351 -10.28 1.10 -5.50
N VAL A 352 -9.98 -0.15 -5.88
CA VAL A 352 -10.49 -0.75 -7.11
C VAL A 352 -11.56 -1.78 -6.75
N LEU A 353 -12.69 -1.72 -7.44
CA LEU A 353 -13.80 -2.66 -7.32
C LEU A 353 -14.03 -3.30 -8.70
N ASP A 354 -13.70 -4.57 -8.83
CA ASP A 354 -13.96 -5.35 -10.04
C ASP A 354 -15.36 -6.03 -9.99
N MET A 355 -15.75 -6.67 -11.08
CA MET A 355 -17.02 -7.40 -11.21
C MET A 355 -17.24 -8.40 -10.07
N ASN A 356 -18.45 -8.40 -9.51
CA ASN A 356 -18.90 -9.29 -8.45
C ASN A 356 -18.06 -9.26 -7.16
N GLU A 357 -17.16 -8.28 -6.99
CA GLU A 357 -16.44 -8.07 -5.74
C GLU A 357 -17.28 -7.22 -4.77
N THR A 358 -16.96 -7.33 -3.47
CA THR A 358 -17.51 -6.45 -2.43
C THR A 358 -16.35 -5.85 -1.65
N LEU A 359 -16.24 -4.52 -1.69
CA LEU A 359 -15.21 -3.78 -0.97
C LEU A 359 -15.73 -3.39 0.42
N LYS A 360 -14.93 -3.61 1.47
CA LYS A 360 -15.27 -3.30 2.86
C LYS A 360 -14.42 -2.13 3.34
N LEU A 361 -15.07 -1.03 3.68
CA LEU A 361 -14.46 0.15 4.28
C LEU A 361 -14.99 0.33 5.69
N SER A 362 -14.24 1.03 6.54
CA SER A 362 -14.64 1.32 7.92
C SER A 362 -14.39 2.78 8.29
N ALA A 363 -15.23 3.30 9.18
CA ALA A 363 -15.02 4.60 9.80
C ALA A 363 -15.38 4.58 11.29
N THR A 364 -14.72 5.44 12.05
CA THR A 364 -14.94 5.65 13.47
C THR A 364 -15.46 7.06 13.69
N LEU A 365 -16.51 7.16 14.50
CA LEU A 365 -17.15 8.41 14.90
C LEU A 365 -17.21 8.46 16.43
N VAL A 366 -16.69 9.53 17.00
CA VAL A 366 -16.90 9.90 18.41
C VAL A 366 -17.63 11.23 18.42
N PRO A 367 -18.93 11.23 18.80
CA PRO A 367 -19.75 12.43 18.82
C PRO A 367 -19.37 13.34 20.00
N GLN A 368 -19.77 14.61 19.93
CA GLN A 368 -19.75 15.49 21.10
C GLN A 368 -20.71 14.97 22.19
N PRO A 369 -20.37 15.12 23.48
CA PRO A 369 -21.29 14.75 24.56
C PRO A 369 -22.60 15.50 24.40
N SER A 370 -23.74 14.81 24.51
CA SER A 370 -25.11 15.35 24.35
C SER A 370 -25.59 15.68 22.92
N GLN A 371 -24.79 15.40 21.89
CA GLN A 371 -25.24 15.38 20.50
C GLN A 371 -25.35 13.94 19.98
N SER A 372 -26.36 13.69 19.14
CA SER A 372 -26.51 12.44 18.39
C SER A 372 -26.24 12.73 16.90
N PRO A 373 -24.96 12.87 16.49
CA PRO A 373 -24.67 13.16 15.09
C PRO A 373 -25.09 11.98 14.22
N VAL A 374 -25.80 12.29 13.13
CA VAL A 374 -26.25 11.29 12.17
C VAL A 374 -25.24 11.25 11.03
N PRO A 375 -24.42 10.19 10.92
CA PRO A 375 -23.48 10.08 9.82
C PRO A 375 -24.20 9.86 8.49
N VAL A 376 -23.83 10.66 7.49
CA VAL A 376 -24.31 10.58 6.12
C VAL A 376 -23.20 10.10 5.21
N ILE A 377 -23.53 9.08 4.42
CA ILE A 377 -22.65 8.57 3.39
C ILE A 377 -23.28 8.88 2.04
N THR A 378 -22.50 9.48 1.15
CA THR A 378 -22.89 9.77 -0.23
C THR A 378 -21.88 9.19 -1.20
N VAL A 379 -22.35 8.93 -2.42
CA VAL A 379 -21.50 8.52 -3.55
C VAL A 379 -21.76 9.44 -4.73
N SER A 380 -20.72 9.82 -5.47
CA SER A 380 -20.88 10.73 -6.62
C SER A 380 -21.49 10.07 -7.85
N ASN A 381 -21.36 8.74 -7.99
CA ASN A 381 -21.92 7.98 -9.11
C ASN A 381 -22.81 6.82 -8.62
N PRO A 382 -24.06 7.11 -8.21
CA PRO A 382 -24.99 6.11 -7.70
C PRO A 382 -25.54 5.16 -8.78
N HIS A 383 -25.29 5.44 -10.06
CA HIS A 383 -25.63 4.54 -11.18
C HIS A 383 -24.65 3.38 -11.32
N SER A 384 -23.41 3.54 -10.83
CA SER A 384 -22.35 2.54 -10.92
C SER A 384 -22.09 1.86 -9.58
N LEU A 385 -22.14 2.63 -8.49
CA LEU A 385 -21.76 2.18 -7.15
C LEU A 385 -22.96 2.19 -6.21
N GLY A 386 -23.25 1.02 -5.65
CA GLY A 386 -24.16 0.85 -4.52
C GLY A 386 -23.39 0.69 -3.22
N PHE A 387 -24.01 1.05 -2.10
CA PHE A 387 -23.43 0.84 -0.78
C PHE A 387 -24.45 0.35 0.25
N LYS A 388 -23.94 -0.34 1.28
CA LYS A 388 -24.69 -0.75 2.45
C LYS A 388 -23.86 -0.42 3.68
N VAL A 389 -24.47 0.28 4.63
CA VAL A 389 -23.81 0.69 5.87
C VAL A 389 -24.38 -0.12 7.02
N LYS A 390 -23.52 -0.52 7.94
CA LYS A 390 -23.89 -1.00 9.27
C LYS A 390 -23.16 -0.17 10.29
N MET A 391 -23.89 0.46 11.18
CA MET A 391 -23.36 1.22 12.30
C MET A 391 -23.67 0.45 13.58
N TYR A 392 -22.70 0.36 14.48
CA TYR A 392 -22.85 -0.25 15.79
C TYR A 392 -21.98 0.49 16.80
N GLU A 393 -22.38 0.41 18.06
CA GLU A 393 -21.61 0.92 19.18
C GLU A 393 -20.41 0.00 19.43
N ASP A 394 -19.21 0.57 19.45
CA ASP A 394 -17.93 -0.10 19.56
C ASP A 394 -17.21 0.34 20.83
N GLY A 395 -17.92 0.22 21.94
CA GLY A 395 -17.46 0.62 23.26
C GLY A 395 -17.56 2.12 23.52
N TYR A 396 -16.79 2.54 24.52
CA TYR A 396 -16.77 3.91 25.01
C TYR A 396 -15.34 4.41 25.01
N THR A 397 -15.15 5.71 24.76
CA THR A 397 -13.89 6.36 25.10
C THR A 397 -13.69 6.29 26.62
N TYR A 398 -12.46 6.53 27.08
CA TYR A 398 -12.19 6.61 28.52
C TYR A 398 -13.02 7.71 29.23
N ASP A 399 -13.54 8.67 28.47
CA ASP A 399 -14.39 9.79 28.91
C ASP A 399 -15.89 9.41 28.98
N GLY A 400 -16.25 8.18 28.62
CA GLY A 400 -17.63 7.69 28.63
C GLY A 400 -18.45 8.01 27.37
N ASN A 401 -17.85 8.63 26.35
CA ASN A 401 -18.52 8.90 25.07
C ASN A 401 -18.61 7.62 24.26
N THR A 402 -19.77 7.36 23.67
CA THR A 402 -19.98 6.17 22.81
C THR A 402 -19.14 6.29 21.54
N ILE A 403 -18.36 5.26 21.24
CA ILE A 403 -17.64 5.14 19.97
C ILE A 403 -18.58 4.43 19.00
N PHE A 404 -18.80 5.00 17.82
CA PHE A 404 -19.54 4.36 16.74
C PHE A 404 -18.58 3.88 15.66
N THR A 405 -18.69 2.60 15.30
CA THR A 405 -17.99 2.02 14.15
C THR A 405 -18.96 1.80 13.01
N LEU A 406 -18.64 2.40 11.85
CA LEU A 406 -19.37 2.27 10.61
C LEU A 406 -18.65 1.28 9.70
N ASN A 407 -19.29 0.15 9.40
CA ASN A 407 -18.86 -0.78 8.36
C ASN A 407 -19.61 -0.48 7.06
N ILE A 408 -18.88 -0.07 6.05
CA ILE A 408 -19.39 0.33 4.74
C ILE A 408 -19.04 -0.76 3.72
N PHE A 409 -20.07 -1.38 3.14
CA PHE A 409 -19.94 -2.39 2.10
C PHE A 409 -20.27 -1.76 0.75
N LEU A 410 -19.29 -1.66 -0.13
CA LEU A 410 -19.43 -1.15 -1.48
C LEU A 410 -19.54 -2.30 -2.47
N MET A 411 -20.46 -2.18 -3.42
CA MET A 411 -20.72 -3.18 -4.46
C MET A 411 -21.24 -2.47 -5.71
N GLN A 412 -21.18 -3.14 -6.85
CA GLN A 412 -21.72 -2.55 -8.08
C GLN A 412 -23.24 -2.40 -7.97
N GLN A 413 -23.77 -1.32 -8.55
CA GLN A 413 -25.17 -0.98 -8.37
C GLN A 413 -26.13 -2.04 -8.94
N HIS A 414 -25.75 -2.72 -10.03
CA HIS A 414 -26.55 -3.80 -10.61
C HIS A 414 -26.63 -5.05 -9.70
N VAL A 415 -25.63 -5.25 -8.83
CA VAL A 415 -25.59 -6.35 -7.85
C VAL A 415 -26.32 -5.98 -6.55
N SER A 416 -26.46 -4.69 -6.26
CA SER A 416 -26.99 -4.21 -4.97
C SER A 416 -28.44 -4.61 -4.72
N GLY A 417 -29.21 -4.90 -5.77
CA GLY A 417 -30.63 -5.28 -5.71
C GLY A 417 -31.55 -4.17 -5.19
N ARG A 418 -31.04 -2.94 -5.06
CA ARG A 418 -31.74 -1.78 -4.49
C ARG A 418 -32.14 -0.72 -5.51
N ALA A 419 -31.68 -0.85 -6.74
CA ALA A 419 -31.96 0.07 -7.83
C ALA A 419 -32.89 -0.57 -8.87
N HIS A 420 -33.75 0.25 -9.46
CA HIS A 420 -34.50 -0.14 -10.66
C HIS A 420 -33.52 -0.38 -11.82
N GLY A 421 -33.83 -1.30 -12.73
CA GLY A 421 -32.92 -1.66 -13.84
C GLY A 421 -32.55 -0.48 -14.76
N SER A 422 -33.39 0.56 -14.83
CA SER A 422 -33.10 1.80 -15.57
C SER A 422 -32.12 2.74 -14.86
N PHE A 423 -31.74 2.45 -13.61
CA PHE A 423 -30.86 3.26 -12.78
C PHE A 423 -29.48 2.60 -12.63
N VAL A 424 -28.99 1.97 -13.70
CA VAL A 424 -27.71 1.27 -13.76
C VAL A 424 -26.91 1.80 -14.95
N SER A 425 -25.64 2.12 -14.70
CA SER A 425 -24.69 2.54 -15.74
C SER A 425 -24.28 1.38 -16.65
N ASN A 426 -23.60 1.69 -17.76
CA ASN A 426 -23.09 0.65 -18.65
C ASN A 426 -21.99 -0.19 -17.97
N ILE A 427 -22.28 -1.46 -17.71
CA ILE A 427 -21.36 -2.44 -17.09
C ILE A 427 -20.12 -2.75 -17.96
N LYS A 428 -20.16 -2.39 -19.24
CA LYS A 428 -19.02 -2.62 -20.16
C LYS A 428 -17.93 -1.57 -19.97
N THR A 429 -18.27 -0.38 -19.48
CA THR A 429 -17.31 0.71 -19.31
C THR A 429 -16.91 0.85 -17.85
N ALA A 430 -15.61 1.02 -17.59
CA ALA A 430 -15.14 1.38 -16.26
C ALA A 430 -15.59 2.80 -15.88
N THR A 431 -15.90 3.02 -14.60
CA THR A 431 -16.35 4.31 -14.10
C THR A 431 -15.65 4.67 -12.79
N LEU A 432 -15.73 5.94 -12.42
CA LEU A 432 -15.19 6.47 -11.17
C LEU A 432 -16.35 6.91 -10.28
N SER A 433 -16.20 6.71 -8.97
CA SER A 433 -17.08 7.30 -7.96
C SER A 433 -16.25 7.74 -6.77
N THR A 434 -16.63 8.82 -6.12
CA THR A 434 -16.16 9.18 -4.78
C THR A 434 -17.14 8.63 -3.77
N ILE A 435 -16.64 8.27 -2.59
CA ILE A 435 -17.44 8.04 -1.39
C ILE A 435 -17.11 9.15 -0.39
N THR A 436 -18.13 9.78 0.15
CA THR A 436 -18.00 10.85 1.14
C THR A 436 -18.78 10.47 2.39
N LEU A 437 -18.12 10.52 3.54
CA LEU A 437 -18.72 10.39 4.86
C LEU A 437 -18.67 11.73 5.58
N ASP A 438 -19.83 12.18 6.04
CA ASP A 438 -20.04 13.44 6.74
C ASP A 438 -21.09 13.28 7.86
N LEU A 439 -21.38 14.33 8.62
CA LEU A 439 -22.35 14.37 9.72
C LEU A 439 -23.46 15.40 9.43
N ILE A 440 -24.72 15.04 9.69
CA ILE A 440 -25.86 15.97 9.72
C ILE A 440 -25.83 16.74 11.04
N ASP A 441 -26.26 18.02 11.00
CA ASP A 441 -26.34 18.94 12.13
C ASP A 441 -24.99 19.30 12.75
N ARG A 442 -24.04 19.75 11.91
CA ARG A 442 -22.87 20.46 12.41
C ARG A 442 -23.32 21.70 13.17
N GLY A 443 -23.17 21.70 14.51
CA GLY A 443 -23.15 22.94 15.26
C GLY A 443 -22.07 23.86 14.70
N MET A 444 -22.21 25.18 14.83
CA MET A 444 -21.14 26.14 14.47
C MET A 444 -19.97 25.99 15.46
N SER A 445 -19.18 24.92 15.32
CA SER A 445 -17.97 24.65 16.08
C SER A 445 -16.76 25.14 15.26
N CYS A 446 -15.73 25.66 15.93
CA CYS A 446 -14.53 26.19 15.27
C CYS A 446 -13.61 25.09 14.70
N ILE A 447 -13.98 23.80 14.82
CA ILE A 447 -13.27 22.67 14.23
C ILE A 447 -14.18 22.10 13.16
N ASP A 448 -14.00 22.58 11.93
CA ASP A 448 -14.73 22.03 10.78
C ASP A 448 -14.13 20.64 10.48
N LEU A 449 -14.76 19.59 10.99
CA LEU A 449 -14.36 18.21 10.68
C LEU A 449 -14.43 18.02 9.17
N GLN A 450 -13.27 17.85 8.53
CA GLN A 450 -13.23 17.63 7.10
C GLN A 450 -13.97 16.32 6.76
N PRO A 451 -14.89 16.35 5.78
CA PRO A 451 -15.57 15.14 5.36
C PRO A 451 -14.54 14.11 4.89
N GLN A 452 -14.76 12.85 5.24
CA GLN A 452 -13.86 11.77 4.86
C GLN A 452 -14.19 11.35 3.43
N ILE A 453 -13.23 11.48 2.51
CA ILE A 453 -13.47 11.25 1.07
C ILE A 453 -12.53 10.16 0.57
N GLY A 454 -13.07 9.13 -0.06
CA GLY A 454 -12.32 8.09 -0.75
C GLY A 454 -12.67 8.03 -2.23
N LEU A 455 -11.72 7.59 -3.06
CA LEU A 455 -11.93 7.39 -4.49
C LEU A 455 -12.12 5.91 -4.79
N ILE A 456 -13.13 5.58 -5.57
CA ILE A 456 -13.47 4.21 -5.98
C ILE A 456 -13.41 4.14 -7.50
N SER A 457 -12.46 3.37 -8.01
CA SER A 457 -12.40 2.97 -9.41
C SER A 457 -13.19 1.68 -9.59
N ILE A 458 -14.26 1.75 -10.37
CA ILE A 458 -15.12 0.61 -10.69
C ILE A 458 -14.63 0.11 -12.05
N GLY A 459 -13.73 -0.87 -12.02
CA GLY A 459 -12.93 -1.21 -13.18
C GLY A 459 -11.95 -2.35 -12.94
N CYS A 460 -10.98 -2.49 -13.85
CA CYS A 460 -10.05 -3.62 -13.84
C CYS A 460 -9.11 -3.58 -12.63
N ASN A 461 -9.06 -4.70 -11.91
CA ASN A 461 -8.01 -5.00 -10.96
C ASN A 461 -6.83 -5.69 -11.67
N TRP A 462 -5.78 -4.92 -11.97
CA TRP A 462 -4.59 -5.38 -12.70
C TRP A 462 -3.81 -6.51 -12.04
N ASN A 463 -4.10 -6.83 -10.77
CA ASN A 463 -3.48 -7.96 -10.07
C ASN A 463 -4.09 -9.31 -10.48
N LYS A 464 -5.21 -9.31 -11.22
CA LYS A 464 -5.83 -10.52 -11.75
C LYS A 464 -5.18 -10.95 -13.06
N ARG A 465 -4.92 -12.24 -13.19
CA ARG A 465 -4.44 -12.88 -14.42
C ARG A 465 -5.03 -14.27 -14.58
N ILE A 466 -5.10 -14.73 -15.82
CA ILE A 466 -5.53 -16.09 -16.13
C ILE A 466 -4.37 -16.96 -16.57
N ILE A 467 -4.36 -18.20 -16.09
CA ILE A 467 -3.34 -19.20 -16.41
C ILE A 467 -4.04 -20.47 -16.89
N ILE A 468 -3.48 -21.12 -17.90
CA ILE A 468 -3.98 -22.41 -18.37
C ILE A 468 -3.36 -23.52 -17.52
N ARG A 469 -4.20 -24.38 -16.97
CA ARG A 469 -3.74 -25.56 -16.22
C ARG A 469 -3.01 -26.54 -17.14
N ARG A 470 -1.83 -27.00 -16.73
CA ARG A 470 -0.95 -27.87 -17.52
C ARG A 470 -0.84 -29.28 -16.93
N ASP A 471 -1.92 -30.05 -17.03
CA ASP A 471 -1.97 -31.42 -16.48
C ASP A 471 -1.21 -32.43 -17.35
N LEU A 472 -1.25 -32.25 -18.67
CA LEU A 472 -0.62 -33.15 -19.64
C LEU A 472 0.06 -32.35 -20.75
N THR A 473 1.38 -32.44 -20.84
CA THR A 473 2.19 -31.74 -21.85
C THR A 473 2.94 -32.71 -22.75
N ALA A 474 3.33 -32.22 -23.93
CA ALA A 474 4.11 -32.99 -24.90
C ALA A 474 5.48 -33.41 -24.35
N CYS A 475 6.09 -32.54 -23.53
CA CYS A 475 7.36 -32.80 -22.86
C CYS A 475 7.26 -33.94 -21.84
N MET A 476 6.19 -33.98 -21.02
CA MET A 476 5.98 -35.06 -20.04
C MET A 476 5.83 -36.44 -20.68
N LYS A 477 5.38 -36.49 -21.94
CA LYS A 477 5.22 -37.73 -22.72
C LYS A 477 6.36 -37.96 -23.72
N ASN A 478 7.44 -37.17 -23.63
CA ASN A 478 8.62 -37.24 -24.50
C ASN A 478 8.31 -37.11 -26.00
N PHE A 479 7.24 -36.41 -26.38
CA PHE A 479 6.98 -36.05 -27.78
C PHE A 479 7.87 -34.89 -28.25
N LEU A 480 8.23 -34.00 -27.33
CA LEU A 480 9.14 -32.87 -27.55
C LEU A 480 10.14 -32.80 -26.39
N ASN A 481 11.38 -32.45 -26.68
CA ASN A 481 12.42 -32.28 -25.67
C ASN A 481 12.46 -30.81 -25.19
N PRO A 482 12.32 -30.52 -23.88
CA PRO A 482 12.45 -29.16 -23.36
C PRO A 482 13.73 -28.43 -23.79
N GLU A 483 14.89 -29.12 -23.78
CA GLU A 483 16.18 -28.54 -24.17
C GLU A 483 16.20 -28.12 -25.65
N GLU A 484 15.48 -28.85 -26.51
CA GLU A 484 15.37 -28.47 -27.92
C GLU A 484 14.46 -27.25 -28.09
N LEU A 485 13.38 -27.16 -27.32
CA LEU A 485 12.46 -26.03 -27.35
C LEU A 485 13.10 -24.73 -26.85
N GLU A 486 13.99 -24.81 -25.85
CA GLU A 486 14.76 -23.67 -25.33
C GLU A 486 15.77 -23.12 -26.35
N ASN A 487 16.28 -23.95 -27.25
CA ASN A 487 17.33 -23.60 -28.21
C ASN A 487 16.78 -23.05 -29.54
N ASN A 488 16.05 -21.92 -29.51
CA ASN A 488 15.51 -21.23 -30.70
C ASN A 488 14.79 -22.20 -31.66
N TYR A 489 13.89 -23.01 -31.10
CA TYR A 489 13.16 -24.01 -31.87
C TYR A 489 12.26 -23.36 -32.92
N THR A 490 12.30 -23.88 -34.14
CA THR A 490 11.44 -23.44 -35.24
C THR A 490 10.59 -24.59 -35.74
N TYR A 491 9.36 -24.29 -36.16
CA TYR A 491 8.47 -25.28 -36.76
C TYR A 491 7.80 -24.73 -38.01
N ILE A 492 7.41 -25.65 -38.90
CA ILE A 492 6.90 -25.31 -40.22
C ILE A 492 5.38 -25.45 -40.23
N LEU A 493 4.70 -24.42 -40.72
CA LEU A 493 3.30 -24.45 -41.08
C LEU A 493 3.16 -24.63 -42.59
N GLU A 494 2.58 -25.78 -42.97
CA GLU A 494 2.29 -26.10 -44.36
C GLU A 494 1.35 -25.06 -44.98
N LYS A 495 1.66 -24.61 -46.19
CA LYS A 495 0.86 -23.60 -46.92
C LYS A 495 -0.64 -23.92 -47.08
N THR A 496 -1.01 -25.19 -47.00
CA THR A 496 -2.41 -25.66 -47.13
C THR A 496 -3.21 -25.58 -45.83
N SER A 497 -2.55 -25.26 -44.71
CA SER A 497 -3.12 -25.38 -43.36
C SER A 497 -3.39 -24.04 -42.67
N TYR A 498 -2.88 -22.93 -43.20
CA TYR A 498 -3.02 -21.59 -42.63
C TYR A 498 -3.44 -20.57 -43.69
N ASP A 499 -4.10 -19.49 -43.26
CA ASP A 499 -4.47 -18.37 -44.12
C ASP A 499 -3.30 -17.37 -44.23
N GLY A 500 -2.75 -17.24 -45.45
CA GLY A 500 -1.62 -16.36 -45.77
C GLY A 500 -1.95 -14.86 -45.66
N SER A 501 -3.23 -14.51 -45.77
CA SER A 501 -3.75 -13.15 -45.65
C SER A 501 -4.07 -12.74 -44.21
N PHE A 502 -4.00 -13.68 -43.27
CA PHE A 502 -4.28 -13.46 -41.85
C PHE A 502 -3.35 -12.37 -41.27
N HIS A 503 -3.92 -11.37 -40.58
CA HIS A 503 -3.23 -10.18 -40.07
C HIS A 503 -2.61 -9.25 -41.12
N SER A 504 -3.18 -9.14 -42.32
CA SER A 504 -2.67 -8.24 -43.37
C SER A 504 -1.20 -8.53 -43.75
N ARG A 505 -0.75 -9.78 -43.56
CA ARG A 505 0.57 -10.22 -44.01
C ARG A 505 0.62 -10.09 -45.53
N LYS A 506 1.60 -9.36 -46.05
CA LYS A 506 1.86 -9.23 -47.50
C LYS A 506 2.58 -10.46 -48.07
N GLN A 507 2.31 -11.66 -47.54
CA GLN A 507 2.97 -12.87 -48.02
C GLN A 507 2.14 -13.47 -49.18
N PRO A 508 2.77 -13.80 -50.32
CA PRO A 508 2.08 -14.49 -51.40
C PRO A 508 1.71 -15.92 -50.94
N ASP A 509 0.47 -16.34 -51.21
CA ASP A 509 -0.24 -17.57 -50.81
C ASP A 509 0.42 -18.92 -51.20
N ASN A 510 1.74 -19.05 -51.22
CA ASN A 510 2.39 -20.19 -51.87
C ASN A 510 3.70 -20.70 -51.25
N LYS A 511 4.05 -20.31 -50.02
CA LYS A 511 5.22 -20.84 -49.30
C LYS A 511 4.85 -21.34 -47.91
N ASP A 512 5.59 -22.32 -47.40
CA ASP A 512 5.46 -22.74 -46.01
C ASP A 512 5.98 -21.64 -45.08
N LEU A 513 5.33 -21.49 -43.93
CA LEU A 513 5.69 -20.48 -42.94
C LEU A 513 6.54 -21.11 -41.84
N ILE A 514 7.75 -20.59 -41.64
CA ILE A 514 8.62 -20.96 -40.53
C ILE A 514 8.27 -20.06 -39.34
N VAL A 515 7.91 -20.66 -38.21
CA VAL A 515 7.52 -19.95 -36.99
C VAL A 515 8.51 -20.27 -35.88
N ASP A 516 9.05 -19.23 -35.26
CA ASP A 516 9.92 -19.33 -34.08
C ASP A 516 9.05 -19.60 -32.83
N TYR A 517 9.43 -20.61 -32.06
CA TYR A 517 8.69 -21.02 -30.86
C TYR A 517 9.26 -20.32 -29.61
N ASP A 518 8.49 -19.39 -29.06
CA ASP A 518 8.83 -18.65 -27.84
C ASP A 518 8.61 -19.52 -26.59
N TYR A 519 9.64 -20.27 -26.20
CA TYR A 519 9.57 -21.17 -25.04
C TYR A 519 9.50 -20.42 -23.70
N GLU A 520 10.15 -19.26 -23.56
CA GLU A 520 10.10 -18.49 -22.30
C GLU A 520 8.67 -18.08 -21.96
N ARG A 521 7.88 -17.67 -22.97
CA ARG A 521 6.49 -17.27 -22.78
C ARG A 521 5.51 -18.44 -22.78
N LEU A 522 5.70 -19.41 -23.69
CA LEU A 522 4.71 -20.47 -23.92
C LEU A 522 4.98 -21.74 -23.10
N GLY A 523 6.22 -21.98 -22.68
CA GLY A 523 6.67 -23.21 -22.02
C GLY A 523 6.41 -24.47 -22.86
N CYS A 524 6.31 -25.63 -22.23
CA CYS A 524 5.97 -26.88 -22.91
C CYS A 524 4.49 -26.91 -23.40
N PRO A 525 4.22 -27.26 -24.67
CA PRO A 525 2.87 -27.37 -25.21
C PRO A 525 2.00 -28.41 -24.51
N LEU A 526 0.71 -28.12 -24.38
CA LEU A 526 -0.31 -29.08 -23.93
C LEU A 526 -0.46 -30.20 -24.96
N LEU A 527 -0.63 -31.44 -24.51
CA LEU A 527 -0.72 -32.59 -25.41
C LEU A 527 -2.18 -32.96 -25.68
N VAL A 528 -2.60 -32.96 -26.95
CA VAL A 528 -3.97 -33.29 -27.36
C VAL A 528 -3.97 -34.31 -28.50
N TYR A 529 -4.84 -35.32 -28.41
CA TYR A 529 -5.00 -36.31 -29.47
C TYR A 529 -5.92 -35.78 -30.57
N TYR A 530 -5.57 -36.01 -31.84
CA TYR A 530 -6.39 -35.58 -32.97
C TYR A 530 -7.82 -36.15 -32.89
N ASN A 531 -8.80 -35.45 -33.47
CA ASN A 531 -10.20 -35.87 -33.50
C ASN A 531 -10.84 -36.15 -32.12
N SER A 532 -10.26 -35.63 -31.03
CA SER A 532 -10.82 -35.71 -29.68
C SER A 532 -11.37 -34.35 -29.25
N PRO A 533 -12.62 -34.26 -28.78
CA PRO A 533 -13.17 -33.05 -28.18
C PRO A 533 -12.31 -32.55 -27.02
N TRP A 534 -11.83 -31.32 -27.11
CA TRP A 534 -10.92 -30.74 -26.12
C TRP A 534 -11.25 -29.27 -25.83
N LYS A 535 -11.06 -28.86 -24.58
CA LYS A 535 -11.11 -27.46 -24.15
C LYS A 535 -10.12 -27.23 -23.00
N PRO A 536 -9.49 -26.05 -22.91
CA PRO A 536 -8.56 -25.75 -21.83
C PRO A 536 -9.30 -25.58 -20.49
N VAL A 537 -8.61 -25.91 -19.39
CA VAL A 537 -9.01 -25.55 -18.03
C VAL A 537 -8.28 -24.28 -17.65
N ILE A 538 -9.03 -23.24 -17.29
CA ILE A 538 -8.53 -21.89 -17.06
C ILE A 538 -8.62 -21.59 -15.57
N GLU A 539 -7.56 -21.05 -14.99
CA GLU A 539 -7.47 -20.66 -13.60
C GLU A 539 -7.35 -19.15 -13.48
N LEU A 540 -8.14 -18.55 -12.59
CA LEU A 540 -7.98 -17.16 -12.19
C LEU A 540 -7.03 -17.08 -11.00
N TRP A 541 -6.00 -16.26 -11.15
CA TRP A 541 -5.03 -15.97 -10.11
C TRP A 541 -5.09 -14.49 -9.78
N LYS A 542 -5.02 -14.16 -8.49
CA LYS A 542 -4.85 -12.80 -8.01
C LYS A 542 -3.51 -12.73 -7.32
N GLU A 543 -2.59 -11.97 -7.90
CA GLU A 543 -1.17 -11.97 -7.48
C GLU A 543 -0.58 -13.38 -7.53
N SER A 544 -0.33 -13.99 -6.37
CA SER A 544 0.22 -15.35 -6.23
C SER A 544 -0.80 -16.37 -5.73
N ASP A 545 -2.05 -15.96 -5.49
CA ASP A 545 -3.07 -16.84 -4.94
C ASP A 545 -4.03 -17.31 -6.02
N PHE A 546 -4.28 -18.63 -6.04
CA PHE A 546 -5.33 -19.23 -6.84
C PHE A 546 -6.69 -18.81 -6.29
N VAL A 547 -7.55 -18.27 -7.16
CA VAL A 547 -8.90 -17.82 -6.78
C VAL A 547 -9.93 -18.89 -7.13
N GLU A 548 -10.03 -19.24 -8.42
CA GLU A 548 -11.02 -20.20 -8.91
C GLU A 548 -10.69 -20.75 -10.31
N VAL A 549 -11.41 -21.81 -10.72
CA VAL A 549 -11.44 -22.27 -12.11
C VAL A 549 -12.50 -21.50 -12.87
N VAL A 550 -12.10 -20.80 -13.93
CA VAL A 550 -12.98 -19.96 -14.75
C VAL A 550 -13.94 -20.84 -15.55
N LYS A 551 -15.25 -20.58 -15.40
CA LYS A 551 -16.32 -21.28 -16.12
C LYS A 551 -17.06 -20.41 -17.13
N THR A 552 -16.71 -19.13 -17.24
CA THR A 552 -17.41 -18.19 -18.11
C THR A 552 -17.11 -18.42 -19.60
N GLU A 553 -17.74 -17.64 -20.47
CA GLU A 553 -17.60 -17.65 -21.92
C GLU A 553 -16.27 -17.02 -22.35
N PHE A 554 -15.52 -17.74 -23.17
CA PHE A 554 -14.23 -17.34 -23.71
C PHE A 554 -14.09 -17.77 -25.17
N ILE A 555 -13.14 -17.15 -25.86
CA ILE A 555 -12.81 -17.47 -27.25
C ILE A 555 -11.36 -17.94 -27.36
N LEU A 556 -11.09 -18.74 -28.39
CA LEU A 556 -9.75 -19.17 -28.78
C LEU A 556 -9.47 -18.72 -30.21
N ILE A 557 -8.40 -17.94 -30.38
CA ILE A 557 -7.96 -17.44 -31.69
C ILE A 557 -6.55 -17.98 -31.96
N GLU A 558 -6.36 -18.68 -33.07
CA GLU A 558 -5.03 -19.16 -33.45
C GLU A 558 -4.18 -18.01 -34.04
N ARG A 559 -2.99 -17.77 -33.49
CA ARG A 559 -2.18 -16.57 -33.80
C ARG A 559 -1.55 -16.59 -35.19
N ASN A 560 -1.39 -17.76 -35.80
CA ASN A 560 -0.75 -17.95 -37.09
C ASN A 560 -1.74 -18.10 -38.26
N GLY A 561 -3.04 -18.09 -37.99
CA GLY A 561 -4.09 -18.25 -39.00
C GLY A 561 -4.36 -19.71 -39.38
N LEU A 562 -3.98 -20.68 -38.53
CA LEU A 562 -4.32 -22.09 -38.76
C LEU A 562 -5.83 -22.30 -38.69
N PHE A 563 -6.41 -22.95 -39.71
CA PHE A 563 -7.84 -23.28 -39.77
C PHE A 563 -8.10 -24.80 -39.72
N THR A 564 -7.10 -25.58 -39.28
CA THR A 564 -7.16 -27.05 -39.21
C THR A 564 -7.81 -27.58 -37.92
N TYR A 565 -8.80 -26.87 -37.39
CA TYR A 565 -9.62 -27.29 -36.26
C TYR A 565 -11.05 -26.80 -36.44
N ASN A 566 -12.00 -27.50 -35.82
CA ASN A 566 -13.43 -27.21 -35.90
C ASN A 566 -14.03 -27.19 -34.48
N TYR A 567 -15.24 -26.67 -34.37
CA TYR A 567 -16.00 -26.66 -33.12
C TYR A 567 -17.01 -27.80 -33.08
N SER A 568 -17.19 -28.40 -31.91
CA SER A 568 -18.11 -29.54 -31.71
C SER A 568 -19.59 -29.17 -31.85
N LEU A 569 -19.94 -27.90 -31.62
CA LEU A 569 -21.32 -27.39 -31.69
C LEU A 569 -21.50 -26.39 -32.84
N THR A 570 -22.70 -26.42 -33.42
CA THR A 570 -23.20 -25.37 -34.31
C THR A 570 -24.08 -24.41 -33.52
N VAL A 571 -24.33 -23.21 -34.05
CA VAL A 571 -25.14 -22.17 -33.40
C VAL A 571 -26.53 -22.69 -32.99
N GLY A 572 -27.17 -23.50 -33.84
CA GLY A 572 -28.47 -24.11 -33.52
C GLY A 572 -28.40 -25.17 -32.41
N LYS A 573 -27.34 -25.98 -32.38
CA LYS A 573 -27.14 -26.99 -31.32
C LYS A 573 -26.72 -26.38 -29.99
N ALA A 574 -26.13 -25.17 -30.02
CA ALA A 574 -25.83 -24.38 -28.85
C ALA A 574 -27.09 -23.69 -28.23
N LEU A 575 -28.28 -23.88 -28.82
CA LEU A 575 -29.55 -23.30 -28.34
C LEU A 575 -29.56 -21.76 -28.35
N CYS A 576 -28.80 -21.14 -29.27
CA CYS A 576 -28.85 -19.70 -29.47
C CYS A 576 -30.24 -19.26 -30.00
N LYS A 577 -30.73 -18.12 -29.52
CA LYS A 577 -31.96 -17.47 -30.02
C LYS A 577 -31.69 -16.47 -31.14
N SER A 578 -30.48 -15.90 -31.15
CA SER A 578 -29.97 -14.96 -32.15
C SER A 578 -28.70 -15.51 -32.80
N GLN A 579 -28.31 -14.98 -33.96
CA GLN A 579 -27.08 -15.43 -34.63
C GLN A 579 -25.86 -15.13 -33.76
N ALA A 580 -25.06 -16.16 -33.42
CA ALA A 580 -23.83 -15.98 -32.67
C ALA A 580 -22.75 -15.29 -33.52
N GLN A 581 -21.93 -14.48 -32.85
CA GLN A 581 -20.76 -13.83 -33.44
C GLN A 581 -19.68 -14.86 -33.82
N SER A 582 -18.97 -14.60 -34.91
CA SER A 582 -17.79 -15.35 -35.36
C SER A 582 -16.57 -14.43 -35.51
N TRP A 583 -15.37 -15.00 -35.47
CA TRP A 583 -14.13 -14.25 -35.69
C TRP A 583 -14.15 -13.42 -36.97
N SER A 584 -14.63 -14.00 -38.08
CA SER A 584 -14.78 -13.30 -39.36
C SER A 584 -15.73 -12.09 -39.27
N SER A 585 -16.89 -12.25 -38.63
CA SER A 585 -17.83 -11.13 -38.46
C SER A 585 -17.26 -10.01 -37.57
N MET A 586 -16.46 -10.38 -36.56
CA MET A 586 -15.90 -9.42 -35.61
C MET A 586 -14.70 -8.66 -36.17
N ILE A 587 -13.85 -9.32 -36.97
CA ILE A 587 -12.71 -8.67 -37.62
C ILE A 587 -13.18 -7.71 -38.72
N ASP A 588 -14.22 -8.06 -39.48
CA ASP A 588 -14.79 -7.22 -40.53
C ASP A 588 -15.48 -5.97 -39.97
N ALA A 589 -16.10 -6.10 -38.80
CA ALA A 589 -16.74 -4.98 -38.09
C ALA A 589 -15.76 -4.10 -37.29
N SER A 590 -14.54 -4.58 -37.01
CA SER A 590 -13.57 -3.88 -36.17
C SER A 590 -12.74 -2.84 -36.95
N SER A 591 -12.47 -1.71 -36.31
CA SER A 591 -11.57 -0.68 -36.82
C SER A 591 -10.08 -1.07 -36.72
N THR A 592 -9.69 -1.90 -35.73
CA THR A 592 -8.29 -2.24 -35.45
C THR A 592 -7.74 -3.37 -36.33
N LYS A 593 -8.63 -4.18 -36.94
CA LYS A 593 -8.29 -5.33 -37.80
C LYS A 593 -7.16 -6.24 -37.26
N ASP A 594 -7.13 -6.44 -35.94
CA ASP A 594 -6.11 -7.21 -35.22
C ASP A 594 -6.73 -8.25 -34.26
N LEU A 595 -5.90 -8.94 -33.45
CA LEU A 595 -6.34 -9.90 -32.42
C LEU A 595 -7.24 -9.29 -31.33
N ASN A 596 -7.36 -7.95 -31.28
CA ASN A 596 -8.18 -7.24 -30.29
C ASN A 596 -9.60 -6.92 -30.80
N ALA A 597 -9.91 -7.32 -32.03
CA ALA A 597 -11.20 -7.08 -32.67
C ALA A 597 -12.39 -7.72 -31.95
N TRP A 598 -12.20 -8.82 -31.22
CA TRP A 598 -13.25 -9.45 -30.42
C TRP A 598 -12.91 -9.38 -28.94
N ASN A 599 -13.72 -8.64 -28.19
CA ASN A 599 -13.50 -8.35 -26.78
C ASN A 599 -14.83 -8.24 -26.00
N ARG A 600 -14.74 -8.01 -24.69
CA ARG A 600 -15.92 -7.92 -23.82
C ARG A 600 -16.86 -6.74 -24.12
N GLU A 601 -16.37 -5.66 -24.72
CA GLU A 601 -17.19 -4.48 -25.01
C GLU A 601 -18.13 -4.74 -26.18
N ASN A 602 -17.66 -5.47 -27.19
CA ASN A 602 -18.45 -5.80 -28.39
C ASN A 602 -19.07 -7.21 -28.39
N TYR A 603 -18.80 -8.03 -27.36
CA TYR A 603 -19.45 -9.32 -27.18
C TYR A 603 -20.96 -9.18 -26.92
N VAL A 604 -21.73 -10.06 -27.56
CA VAL A 604 -23.19 -10.18 -27.44
C VAL A 604 -23.55 -11.64 -27.21
N ASN A 605 -24.31 -11.92 -26.14
CA ASN A 605 -24.74 -13.28 -25.83
C ASN A 605 -25.85 -13.73 -26.80
N CYS A 606 -25.63 -14.86 -27.48
CA CYS A 606 -26.58 -15.39 -28.47
C CYS A 606 -27.86 -15.98 -27.86
N HIS A 607 -27.88 -16.26 -26.55
CA HIS A 607 -29.02 -16.86 -25.84
C HIS A 607 -30.09 -15.82 -25.47
N GLU A 608 -29.75 -14.54 -25.55
CA GLU A 608 -30.68 -13.42 -25.44
C GLU A 608 -31.37 -13.18 -26.79
N HIS A 609 -32.65 -12.84 -26.77
CA HIS A 609 -33.38 -12.54 -28.00
C HIS A 609 -33.02 -11.14 -28.48
N ASN A 610 -32.51 -11.02 -29.69
CA ASN A 610 -32.18 -9.75 -30.33
C ASN A 610 -32.84 -9.68 -31.72
N GLU A 611 -33.84 -8.81 -31.87
CA GLU A 611 -34.58 -8.61 -33.11
C GLU A 611 -33.70 -8.12 -34.26
N ASN A 612 -32.63 -7.38 -33.95
CA ASN A 612 -31.69 -6.84 -34.95
C ASN A 612 -30.75 -7.90 -35.52
N VAL A 613 -30.60 -9.06 -34.85
CA VAL A 613 -29.67 -10.13 -35.23
C VAL A 613 -30.41 -11.48 -35.21
N PRO A 614 -31.30 -11.73 -36.18
CA PRO A 614 -32.06 -12.98 -36.23
C PRO A 614 -31.15 -14.19 -36.50
N LEU A 615 -31.57 -15.36 -36.05
CA LEU A 615 -30.85 -16.62 -36.29
C LEU A 615 -31.01 -17.06 -37.76
N LEU A 616 -30.10 -16.61 -38.62
CA LEU A 616 -30.13 -16.87 -40.06
C LEU A 616 -29.45 -18.20 -40.44
N SER A 617 -28.37 -18.57 -39.75
CA SER A 617 -27.53 -19.71 -40.10
C SER A 617 -27.32 -20.65 -38.89
N PRO A 618 -28.30 -21.52 -38.57
CA PRO A 618 -28.19 -22.47 -37.46
C PRO A 618 -27.06 -23.50 -37.61
N GLN A 619 -26.61 -23.75 -38.84
CA GLN A 619 -25.54 -24.70 -39.16
C GLN A 619 -24.13 -24.10 -39.05
N ALA A 620 -24.01 -22.78 -38.84
CA ALA A 620 -22.71 -22.14 -38.65
C ALA A 620 -22.02 -22.68 -37.38
N GLU A 621 -20.69 -22.68 -37.37
CA GLU A 621 -19.92 -23.12 -36.22
C GLU A 621 -20.09 -22.15 -35.05
N TYR A 622 -20.31 -22.69 -33.85
CA TYR A 622 -20.35 -21.90 -32.64
C TYR A 622 -18.93 -21.77 -32.08
N GLN A 623 -18.36 -20.57 -32.11
CA GLN A 623 -16.94 -20.34 -31.78
C GLN A 623 -16.68 -19.96 -30.31
N ILE A 624 -17.75 -19.76 -29.52
CA ILE A 624 -17.65 -19.45 -28.10
C ILE A 624 -17.53 -20.74 -27.30
N LEU A 625 -16.63 -20.76 -26.33
CA LEU A 625 -16.37 -21.89 -25.44
C LEU A 625 -16.69 -21.51 -23.99
N GLY A 626 -16.94 -22.51 -23.15
CA GLY A 626 -17.27 -22.29 -21.74
C GLY A 626 -18.73 -21.86 -21.54
N GLY A 627 -19.00 -21.24 -20.38
CA GLY A 627 -20.34 -20.88 -19.96
C GLY A 627 -21.25 -22.09 -19.73
N SER A 628 -22.50 -21.97 -20.17
CA SER A 628 -23.49 -23.05 -20.16
C SER A 628 -23.29 -24.07 -21.29
N SER A 629 -22.39 -23.79 -22.25
CA SER A 629 -22.20 -24.63 -23.43
C SER A 629 -21.22 -25.80 -23.16
N SER A 630 -21.53 -26.95 -23.74
CA SER A 630 -20.60 -28.10 -23.79
C SER A 630 -19.64 -28.04 -24.98
N ASN A 631 -19.49 -26.86 -25.61
CA ASN A 631 -18.67 -26.70 -26.80
C ASN A 631 -17.20 -26.99 -26.52
N SER A 632 -16.52 -27.49 -27.55
CA SER A 632 -15.14 -27.94 -27.51
C SER A 632 -14.52 -27.85 -28.90
N ILE A 633 -13.19 -27.79 -28.95
CA ILE A 633 -12.42 -27.81 -30.19
C ILE A 633 -12.11 -29.26 -30.56
N ILE A 634 -12.19 -29.56 -31.85
CA ILE A 634 -11.81 -30.83 -32.45
C ILE A 634 -10.75 -30.55 -33.51
N PHE A 635 -9.55 -31.08 -33.32
CA PHE A 635 -8.45 -30.91 -34.27
C PHE A 635 -8.60 -31.84 -35.47
N ASN A 636 -8.43 -31.29 -36.67
CA ASN A 636 -8.45 -32.06 -37.92
C ASN A 636 -7.18 -32.92 -38.04
N GLN A 637 -7.11 -33.72 -39.11
CA GLN A 637 -6.01 -34.65 -39.36
C GLN A 637 -4.69 -33.92 -39.72
N ARG A 638 -4.04 -33.33 -38.71
CA ARG A 638 -2.73 -32.66 -38.77
C ARG A 638 -2.02 -32.82 -37.43
N ASN A 639 -0.75 -33.21 -37.45
CA ASN A 639 0.11 -33.16 -36.27
C ASN A 639 0.90 -31.85 -36.26
N GLY A 640 1.11 -31.28 -35.08
CA GLY A 640 1.95 -30.09 -34.94
C GLY A 640 1.52 -29.16 -33.81
N ILE A 641 2.24 -28.05 -33.70
CA ILE A 641 2.01 -27.02 -32.69
C ILE A 641 0.95 -26.03 -33.19
N TYR A 642 0.06 -25.65 -32.29
CA TYR A 642 -0.94 -24.58 -32.41
C TYR A 642 -0.70 -23.57 -31.30
N ILE A 643 -0.77 -22.27 -31.61
CA ILE A 643 -0.61 -21.21 -30.61
C ILE A 643 -1.92 -20.44 -30.52
N PHE A 644 -2.61 -20.59 -29.40
CA PHE A 644 -3.88 -19.94 -29.16
C PHE A 644 -3.73 -18.71 -28.27
N LEU A 645 -4.36 -17.61 -28.67
CA LEU A 645 -4.76 -16.53 -27.79
C LEU A 645 -6.12 -16.89 -27.20
N LEU A 646 -6.19 -16.96 -25.88
CA LEU A 646 -7.43 -17.08 -25.14
C LEU A 646 -7.82 -15.73 -24.59
N ARG A 647 -9.09 -15.37 -24.76
CA ARG A 647 -9.69 -14.17 -24.16
C ARG A 647 -11.04 -14.49 -23.53
N ILE A 648 -11.25 -14.02 -22.31
CA ILE A 648 -12.58 -14.03 -21.67
C ILE A 648 -13.40 -12.89 -22.26
N VAL A 649 -14.60 -13.20 -22.75
CA VAL A 649 -15.47 -12.23 -23.46
C VAL A 649 -16.72 -11.85 -22.66
N ASP A 650 -17.05 -12.59 -21.61
CA ASP A 650 -18.21 -12.28 -20.76
C ASP A 650 -18.02 -10.94 -20.02
N PRO A 651 -18.87 -9.92 -20.29
CA PRO A 651 -18.77 -8.63 -19.64
C PRO A 651 -19.06 -8.68 -18.13
N TYR A 652 -19.78 -9.69 -17.63
CA TYR A 652 -20.15 -9.84 -16.22
C TYR A 652 -19.10 -10.53 -15.36
N TYR A 653 -18.01 -11.03 -15.97
CA TYR A 653 -16.97 -11.77 -15.25
C TYR A 653 -15.89 -10.87 -14.63
N SER A 654 -15.32 -9.96 -15.42
CA SER A 654 -14.33 -8.95 -14.98
C SER A 654 -14.32 -7.77 -15.93
N TYR A 655 -13.91 -6.60 -15.43
CA TYR A 655 -13.53 -5.45 -16.25
C TYR A 655 -12.16 -5.59 -16.91
N CYS A 656 -11.31 -6.49 -16.42
CA CYS A 656 -9.99 -6.71 -17.01
C CYS A 656 -10.08 -7.43 -18.36
N ASP A 657 -9.18 -7.07 -19.29
CA ASP A 657 -8.96 -7.87 -20.50
C ASP A 657 -8.16 -9.13 -20.15
N LEU A 658 -8.85 -10.11 -19.57
CA LEU A 658 -8.24 -11.37 -19.14
C LEU A 658 -7.89 -12.21 -20.37
N THR A 659 -6.62 -12.12 -20.74
CA THR A 659 -6.04 -12.80 -21.89
C THR A 659 -4.82 -13.63 -21.51
N THR A 660 -4.62 -14.73 -22.21
CA THR A 660 -3.40 -15.54 -22.09
C THR A 660 -3.08 -16.21 -23.40
N VAL A 661 -1.80 -16.47 -23.64
CA VAL A 661 -1.33 -17.17 -24.84
C VAL A 661 -0.71 -18.48 -24.40
N PHE A 662 -1.09 -19.57 -25.06
CA PHE A 662 -0.57 -20.89 -24.76
C PHE A 662 -0.46 -21.74 -26.03
N SER A 663 0.29 -22.83 -25.94
CA SER A 663 0.55 -23.73 -27.05
C SER A 663 -0.04 -25.12 -26.82
N VAL A 664 -0.43 -25.77 -27.91
CA VAL A 664 -0.96 -27.13 -27.95
C VAL A 664 -0.21 -27.92 -29.02
N TYR A 665 0.25 -29.12 -28.68
CA TYR A 665 0.80 -30.09 -29.63
C TYR A 665 -0.24 -31.19 -29.90
N VAL A 666 -0.66 -31.27 -31.16
CA VAL A 666 -1.61 -32.30 -31.62
C VAL A 666 -0.84 -33.48 -32.18
N TYR A 667 -1.21 -34.69 -31.75
CA TYR A 667 -0.57 -35.94 -32.15
C TYR A 667 -1.57 -37.01 -32.60
N GLY A 668 -1.05 -38.04 -33.27
CA GLY A 668 -1.80 -39.25 -33.67
C GLY A 668 -2.45 -39.18 -35.06
N ALA A 669 -2.43 -38.04 -35.75
CA ALA A 669 -2.95 -37.93 -37.10
C ALA A 669 -2.00 -38.59 -38.10
N PHE A 670 -2.45 -39.64 -38.80
CA PHE A 670 -1.69 -40.19 -39.92
C PHE A 670 -1.71 -39.22 -41.11
N PRO A 671 -0.63 -39.12 -41.91
CA PRO A 671 -0.63 -38.28 -43.11
C PRO A 671 -1.77 -38.70 -44.04
N LYS A 672 -2.46 -37.71 -44.63
CA LYS A 672 -3.51 -37.99 -45.62
C LYS A 672 -2.89 -38.80 -46.76
N ARG A 673 -3.45 -40.00 -47.01
CA ARG A 673 -2.97 -40.87 -48.10
C ARG A 673 -3.16 -40.14 -49.42
N THR A 674 -2.10 -40.05 -50.21
CA THR A 674 -2.08 -39.38 -51.52
C THR A 674 -2.92 -40.10 -52.58
N LEU A 675 -3.23 -41.38 -52.37
CA LEU A 675 -4.04 -42.19 -53.28
C LEU A 675 -5.35 -42.63 -52.58
N PRO A 676 -6.52 -42.44 -53.21
CA PRO A 676 -7.79 -42.94 -52.70
C PRO A 676 -7.77 -44.47 -52.53
N GLU A 677 -8.47 -44.99 -51.52
CA GLU A 677 -8.48 -46.43 -51.19
C GLU A 677 -8.93 -47.30 -52.36
N TYR A 678 -9.86 -46.80 -53.18
CA TYR A 678 -10.33 -47.50 -54.37
C TYR A 678 -9.25 -47.65 -55.45
N VAL A 679 -8.33 -46.68 -55.58
CA VAL A 679 -7.23 -46.76 -56.58
C VAL A 679 -6.22 -47.82 -56.16
N VAL A 680 -5.87 -47.85 -54.86
CA VAL A 680 -4.96 -48.86 -54.31
C VAL A 680 -5.59 -50.25 -54.40
N ALA A 681 -6.87 -50.39 -54.05
CA ALA A 681 -7.60 -51.66 -54.19
C ALA A 681 -7.65 -52.13 -55.65
N LEU A 682 -7.91 -51.23 -56.60
CA LEU A 682 -7.97 -51.55 -58.02
C LEU A 682 -6.60 -51.95 -58.57
N LEU A 683 -5.51 -51.30 -58.14
CA LEU A 683 -4.14 -51.70 -58.48
C LEU A 683 -3.80 -53.10 -57.94
N ILE A 684 -4.19 -53.42 -56.70
CA ILE A 684 -3.98 -54.75 -56.11
C ILE A 684 -4.81 -55.80 -56.85
N ILE A 685 -6.07 -55.52 -57.18
CA ILE A 685 -6.93 -56.43 -57.94
C ILE A 685 -6.35 -56.66 -59.33
N CYS A 686 -5.95 -55.61 -60.04
CA CYS A 686 -5.30 -55.73 -61.35
C CYS A 686 -4.00 -56.54 -61.27
N PHE A 687 -3.19 -56.34 -60.22
CA PHE A 687 -1.97 -57.13 -60.00
C PHE A 687 -2.27 -58.61 -59.72
N MET A 688 -3.30 -58.91 -58.92
CA MET A 688 -3.75 -60.28 -58.65
C MET A 688 -4.29 -60.97 -59.91
N VAL A 689 -5.09 -60.26 -60.72
CA VAL A 689 -5.59 -60.76 -62.02
C VAL A 689 -4.43 -60.97 -63.00
N PHE A 690 -3.45 -60.08 -63.02
CA PHE A 690 -2.25 -60.21 -63.82
C PHE A 690 -1.42 -61.45 -63.41
N LEU A 691 -1.24 -61.69 -62.12
CA LEU A 691 -0.57 -62.90 -61.62
C LEU A 691 -1.34 -64.18 -61.97
N LEU A 692 -2.68 -64.17 -61.87
CA LEU A 692 -3.52 -65.29 -62.29
C LEU A 692 -3.45 -65.52 -63.81
N TRP A 693 -3.41 -64.46 -64.61
CA TRP A 693 -3.25 -64.53 -66.06
C TRP A 693 -1.87 -65.09 -66.43
N PHE A 694 -0.78 -64.64 -65.80
CA PHE A 694 0.55 -65.20 -65.97
C PHE A 694 0.61 -66.68 -65.55
N GLY A 695 -0.02 -67.03 -64.42
CA GLY A 695 -0.14 -68.41 -63.95
C GLY A 695 -0.94 -69.32 -64.89
N TYR A 696 -1.90 -68.79 -65.64
CA TYR A 696 -2.67 -69.53 -66.66
C TYR A 696 -1.93 -69.62 -68.01
N VAL A 697 -1.25 -68.55 -68.42
CA VAL A 697 -0.63 -68.43 -69.75
C VAL A 697 0.75 -69.11 -69.80
N ILE A 698 1.56 -69.06 -68.74
CA ILE A 698 2.89 -69.72 -68.70
C ILE A 698 2.80 -71.25 -68.92
N PRO A 699 1.89 -72.01 -68.29
CA PRO A 699 1.71 -73.45 -68.56
C PRO A 699 1.22 -73.75 -69.99
N LYS A 700 0.51 -72.80 -70.62
CA LYS A 700 -0.07 -72.96 -71.95
C LYS A 700 0.94 -72.63 -73.05
N LEU A 701 1.80 -71.63 -72.84
CA LEU A 701 2.94 -71.31 -73.70
C LEU A 701 4.06 -72.38 -73.63
N THR A 702 4.23 -73.03 -72.48
CA THR A 702 5.20 -74.14 -72.32
C THR A 702 4.77 -75.45 -72.99
N LYS A 703 3.50 -75.60 -73.37
CA LYS A 703 2.97 -76.75 -74.15
C LYS A 703 2.87 -76.50 -75.67
N SER A 704 3.17 -75.30 -76.15
CA SER A 704 3.27 -74.99 -77.59
C SER A 704 4.70 -75.25 -78.09
N ASN A 705 4.88 -75.57 -79.38
CA ASN A 705 6.18 -75.88 -80.02
C ASN A 705 7.25 -74.75 -79.90
N TYR A 706 6.91 -73.59 -79.33
CA TYR A 706 7.84 -72.51 -78.99
C TYR A 706 8.43 -72.61 -77.55
N GLY A 707 7.84 -73.43 -76.66
CA GLY A 707 8.22 -73.57 -75.25
C GLY A 707 9.56 -74.27 -75.01
N ASN A 708 10.05 -75.07 -75.96
CA ASN A 708 11.36 -75.72 -75.87
C ASN A 708 12.53 -74.75 -76.08
N ARG A 709 12.34 -73.60 -76.75
CA ARG A 709 13.38 -72.57 -76.91
C ARG A 709 13.59 -71.73 -75.65
N VAL A 710 12.53 -71.47 -74.88
CA VAL A 710 12.63 -70.71 -73.62
C VAL A 710 13.21 -71.56 -72.48
N LYS A 711 12.94 -72.87 -72.48
CA LYS A 711 13.54 -73.82 -71.52
C LYS A 711 15.07 -73.92 -71.66
N LEU A 712 15.59 -73.85 -72.89
CA LEU A 712 17.03 -73.76 -73.17
C LEU A 712 17.64 -72.41 -72.76
N PHE A 713 16.90 -71.30 -72.94
CA PHE A 713 17.36 -69.97 -72.57
C PHE A 713 17.47 -69.78 -71.04
N CYS A 714 16.51 -70.30 -70.27
CA CYS A 714 16.56 -70.24 -68.80
C CYS A 714 17.59 -71.20 -68.18
N GLN A 715 17.98 -72.29 -68.85
CA GLN A 715 19.07 -73.16 -68.40
C GLN A 715 20.46 -72.53 -68.59
N ASN A 716 20.62 -71.57 -69.50
CA ASN A 716 21.87 -70.84 -69.72
C ASN A 716 22.04 -69.60 -68.82
N LEU A 717 20.99 -69.15 -68.13
CA LEU A 717 20.99 -67.95 -67.27
C LEU A 717 21.08 -68.25 -65.76
N CYS A 718 21.15 -69.52 -65.35
CA CYS A 718 21.39 -69.92 -63.95
C CYS A 718 22.78 -70.56 -63.78
N PRO A 719 23.79 -69.81 -63.28
CA PRO A 719 25.05 -70.41 -62.86
C PRO A 719 24.84 -71.33 -61.65
N LYS A 720 25.43 -72.54 -61.72
CA LYS A 720 25.45 -73.53 -60.63
C LYS A 720 26.04 -72.93 -59.36
N SER A 721 25.22 -72.59 -58.37
CA SER A 721 25.69 -72.25 -57.03
C SER A 721 26.05 -73.53 -56.26
N LYS A 722 27.34 -73.65 -55.89
CA LYS A 722 27.82 -74.69 -54.98
C LYS A 722 27.17 -74.49 -53.61
N LYS A 723 26.57 -75.55 -53.06
CA LYS A 723 26.11 -75.62 -51.67
C LYS A 723 27.30 -75.36 -50.72
N LYS A 724 27.24 -74.28 -49.94
CA LYS A 724 27.90 -74.20 -48.63
C LYS A 724 26.81 -74.03 -47.58
N ALA A 725 26.68 -75.04 -46.73
CA ALA A 725 25.84 -74.99 -45.55
C ALA A 725 26.51 -74.05 -44.51
N VAL A 726 25.75 -73.09 -43.99
CA VAL A 726 26.11 -72.34 -42.79
C VAL A 726 25.02 -72.58 -41.76
N LYS A 727 25.41 -73.26 -40.68
CA LYS A 727 24.61 -73.50 -39.46
C LYS A 727 24.40 -72.17 -38.74
N PHE A 728 23.17 -71.90 -38.32
CA PHE A 728 22.85 -70.85 -37.37
C PHE A 728 23.22 -71.30 -35.95
N HIS A 729 24.08 -70.53 -35.28
CA HIS A 729 24.27 -70.62 -33.83
C HIS A 729 23.44 -69.52 -33.18
N ILE A 730 22.47 -69.93 -32.35
CA ILE A 730 21.78 -69.07 -31.40
C ILE A 730 22.62 -69.11 -30.14
N ASP A 731 23.08 -67.96 -29.66
CA ASP A 731 23.54 -67.80 -28.29
C ASP A 731 22.65 -66.81 -27.54
N LYS A 732 22.38 -67.19 -26.29
CA LYS A 732 21.48 -66.58 -25.33
C LYS A 732 22.34 -65.94 -24.23
N LEU A 733 21.91 -64.79 -23.70
CA LEU A 733 22.29 -64.16 -22.41
C LEU A 733 23.71 -63.53 -22.39
N LYS A 734 24.04 -62.45 -21.69
CA LYS A 734 23.54 -61.62 -20.55
C LYS A 734 24.24 -60.24 -20.77
N LYS A 735 23.82 -59.07 -20.27
CA LYS A 735 23.43 -58.67 -18.92
C LYS A 735 22.90 -57.24 -19.02
#